data_AF-A0A973A841-F1
#
_entry.id   AF-A0A973A841-F1
#
_cell.length_a   1.000
_cell.length_b   1.000
_cell.length_c   1.000
_cell.angle_alpha   90.00
_cell.angle_beta   90.00
_cell.angle_gamma   90.00
#
_symmetry.space_group_name_H-M   'P 1'
#
loop_
_entity.id
_entity.type
_entity.pdbx_description
1 polymer ?
#
loop_
_entity_poly.entity_id
_entity_poly.type
_entity_poly.pdbx_seq_one_letter_code
_entity_poly.pdbx_strand_id
1 'polypeptide(L)'
;MIKVILPRGLSRRARALLAAVAVLSVYACDSSDTQPLVTQPTPTTVTIGGGAVKGPVAGATVNIFAVATDGLKTGEPIATAITDSSGNYTATVSDFIGVYLVEISGGAYIDEATGTTQTIPEDAPLRAASAIEASGPTTITTVVTPLTEIATQVAQQKTGGLTSSNVSAGNTEVGTLFFGDNADAAQRLLTTTPADLTQESAATASEDARLMGMLVSAISQINADTGSLKNVIASLASDIVVDGNLGDSAAELIAATNKVVASPTNNSGDTSTSRVQNILTAATTGVETPVALSSDSIIHRFTFADTLVATIDRETMAISVLQPTGTSAAALISPTISISLGATVAADSGEDFTSPVNYIVTAEDGTTTTWTVTVTIAATATSSLANISAATNSLITSAIINRTTSIIVGSVASLADLTTLDEITDPLQIFSISDDATITRSSTGSFTAGEARFTVTAADGTTSKEWAVKLRVNDPQPQPAFSISNGDLNVAANATPLQLTLTGGFLAAPTTFSSSNSDVATVNATGLVTITGVGTTTLMASKARHLSPVVEYLPISAEITLTAAKANQSALTFAQANVSSLLSAGTLINSLTGGSGTGIVNYSSSNTDVATVAANGVVTLLAAGTTTITATKAADSLYLASPPATYVITVTVPEPTPESCVLDTAKWDECVL
;
A
#
# COMPACT_ATOMS: atom_id res chain seq x y z
N MET A 1 60.71 -11.27 38.74
CA MET A 1 61.41 -10.28 39.60
C MET A 1 61.10 -8.87 39.10
N ILE A 2 60.08 -8.21 39.64
CA ILE A 2 59.94 -6.74 39.59
C ILE A 2 59.44 -6.32 40.97
N LYS A 3 60.16 -5.36 41.56
CA LYS A 3 60.10 -4.94 42.96
C LYS A 3 59.26 -3.67 43.05
N VAL A 4 58.21 -3.76 43.87
CA VAL A 4 57.34 -2.75 44.51
C VAL A 4 57.87 -1.31 44.54
N ILE A 5 57.03 -0.31 44.21
CA ILE A 5 56.72 0.89 45.05
C ILE A 5 55.28 1.38 44.75
N LEU A 6 54.38 1.33 45.74
CA LEU A 6 53.11 2.06 45.80
C LEU A 6 53.21 3.11 46.93
N PRO A 7 52.82 4.38 46.72
CA PRO A 7 52.72 5.34 47.81
C PRO A 7 51.40 5.22 48.58
N ARG A 8 51.49 5.46 49.89
CA ARG A 8 50.45 5.30 50.91
C ARG A 8 49.43 6.44 50.89
N GLY A 9 48.16 6.10 51.09
CA GLY A 9 47.09 7.03 51.46
C GLY A 9 45.79 6.29 51.78
N LEU A 10 45.64 5.84 53.02
CA LEU A 10 44.45 5.13 53.53
C LEU A 10 43.20 6.03 53.58
N SER A 11 42.03 5.47 53.29
CA SER A 11 40.88 5.63 54.16
C SER A 11 40.13 4.31 54.33
N ARG A 12 39.71 4.07 55.58
CA ARG A 12 39.25 2.79 56.14
C ARG A 12 37.77 2.60 55.85
N ARG A 13 37.41 1.96 54.73
CA ARG A 13 36.09 1.30 54.54
C ARG A 13 36.04 0.25 53.43
N ALA A 14 37.20 -0.22 52.96
CA ALA A 14 37.33 -1.31 51.99
C ALA A 14 38.33 -2.36 52.51
N ARG A 15 37.87 -3.26 53.39
CA ARG A 15 38.55 -4.51 53.75
C ARG A 15 37.50 -5.51 54.24
N ALA A 16 37.07 -6.41 53.36
CA ALA A 16 36.84 -7.82 53.66
C ALA A 16 36.26 -8.53 52.41
N LEU A 17 37.12 -8.83 51.43
CA LEU A 17 36.86 -9.89 50.46
C LEU A 17 38.20 -10.58 50.15
N LEU A 18 38.28 -11.87 50.51
CA LEU A 18 39.15 -12.98 50.07
C LEU A 18 39.65 -13.79 51.27
N ALA A 19 39.18 -15.04 51.41
CA ALA A 19 39.95 -16.21 50.97
C ALA A 19 39.26 -17.52 51.39
N ALA A 20 39.26 -18.45 50.44
CA ALA A 20 38.72 -19.80 50.43
C ALA A 20 39.10 -20.71 51.60
N VAL A 21 38.23 -21.69 51.90
CA VAL A 21 38.67 -23.03 52.35
C VAL A 21 37.72 -24.09 51.76
N ALA A 22 38.28 -24.99 50.97
CA ALA A 22 37.70 -26.29 50.66
C ALA A 22 37.97 -27.25 51.84
N VAL A 23 36.95 -27.94 52.33
CA VAL A 23 37.11 -29.15 53.17
C VAL A 23 36.11 -30.20 52.69
N LEU A 24 36.65 -31.29 52.13
CA LEU A 24 36.01 -32.60 52.12
C LEU A 24 36.11 -33.16 53.54
N SER A 25 34.99 -33.59 54.13
CA SER A 25 35.00 -34.56 55.23
C SER A 25 33.74 -35.42 55.19
N VAL A 26 33.98 -36.73 55.21
CA VAL A 26 33.01 -37.82 55.22
C VAL A 26 32.68 -38.20 56.69
N TYR A 27 31.47 -38.76 56.88
CA TYR A 27 30.96 -39.60 57.97
C TYR A 27 30.09 -38.97 59.09
N ALA A 28 28.77 -39.17 58.89
CA ALA A 28 27.77 -39.80 59.78
C ALA A 28 27.45 -39.19 61.16
N CYS A 29 26.19 -38.72 61.30
CA CYS A 29 25.24 -39.24 62.30
C CYS A 29 23.82 -38.70 62.04
N ASP A 30 22.90 -39.62 61.79
CA ASP A 30 21.53 -39.73 62.33
C ASP A 30 20.45 -38.64 62.16
N SER A 31 19.27 -39.17 61.79
CA SER A 31 17.89 -38.76 62.08
C SER A 31 17.30 -37.46 61.51
N SER A 32 16.49 -37.67 60.46
CA SER A 32 15.14 -37.12 60.27
C SER A 32 14.91 -35.62 60.42
N ASP A 33 15.11 -34.87 59.34
CA ASP A 33 14.17 -33.80 58.96
C ASP A 33 14.33 -33.49 57.47
N THR A 34 13.35 -33.91 56.66
CA THR A 34 13.23 -33.52 55.26
C THR A 34 12.70 -32.10 55.18
N GLN A 35 13.56 -31.10 55.36
CA GLN A 35 13.31 -29.76 54.82
C GLN A 35 13.61 -29.81 53.32
N PRO A 36 12.67 -29.42 52.43
CA PRO A 36 13.00 -29.29 51.02
C PRO A 36 14.13 -28.27 50.88
N LEU A 37 15.18 -28.62 50.13
CA LEU A 37 16.16 -27.63 49.67
C LEU A 37 15.36 -26.48 49.04
N VAL A 38 15.46 -25.29 49.61
CA VAL A 38 15.09 -24.07 48.89
C VAL A 38 16.11 -23.96 47.78
N THR A 39 15.76 -24.44 46.59
CA THR A 39 16.54 -24.21 45.38
C THR A 39 16.64 -22.69 45.21
N GLN A 40 17.83 -22.14 45.39
CA GLN A 40 18.14 -20.78 44.97
C GLN A 40 17.72 -20.67 43.50
N PRO A 41 16.81 -19.75 43.10
CA PRO A 41 16.44 -19.61 41.72
C PRO A 41 17.71 -19.29 40.93
N THR A 42 18.08 -20.16 39.99
CA THR A 42 19.12 -19.89 39.00
C THR A 42 18.74 -18.59 38.30
N PRO A 43 19.65 -17.61 38.13
CA PRO A 43 19.35 -16.41 37.37
C PRO A 43 18.80 -16.79 35.99
N THR A 44 17.62 -16.30 35.66
CA THR A 44 16.97 -16.65 34.39
C THR A 44 17.58 -15.77 33.31
N THR A 45 18.35 -16.39 32.43
CA THR A 45 18.96 -15.73 31.26
C THR A 45 18.05 -15.88 30.05
N VAL A 46 17.76 -14.77 29.36
CA VAL A 46 16.96 -14.73 28.14
C VAL A 46 17.80 -14.14 27.00
N THR A 47 17.80 -14.78 25.85
CA THR A 47 18.42 -14.28 24.62
C THR A 47 17.37 -13.58 23.76
N ILE A 48 17.60 -12.31 23.44
CA ILE A 48 16.78 -11.54 22.51
C ILE A 48 17.58 -11.41 21.22
N GLY A 49 16.98 -11.76 20.08
CA GLY A 49 17.61 -11.58 18.78
C GLY A 49 16.60 -11.30 17.69
N GLY A 50 17.07 -10.84 16.53
CA GLY A 50 16.20 -10.52 15.40
C GLY A 50 16.96 -9.79 14.30
N GLY A 51 16.25 -9.44 13.23
CA GLY A 51 16.77 -8.60 12.15
C GLY A 51 16.42 -7.14 12.37
N ALA A 52 17.35 -6.23 12.07
CA ALA A 52 17.11 -4.81 11.86
C ALA A 52 16.96 -4.58 10.36
N VAL A 53 15.75 -4.23 9.90
CA VAL A 53 15.42 -4.24 8.47
C VAL A 53 14.65 -3.00 8.03
N LYS A 54 15.32 -2.24 7.17
CA LYS A 54 14.85 -1.13 6.32
C LYS A 54 15.62 -1.24 4.97
N GLY A 55 15.88 -2.50 4.59
CA GLY A 55 17.13 -3.03 4.02
C GLY A 55 17.96 -3.66 5.16
N PRO A 56 18.70 -4.77 4.98
CA PRO A 56 19.56 -5.31 6.03
C PRO A 56 20.47 -4.21 6.61
N VAL A 57 20.27 -3.83 7.88
CA VAL A 57 20.98 -2.70 8.49
C VAL A 57 22.29 -3.19 9.11
N ALA A 58 23.41 -3.01 8.42
CA ALA A 58 24.70 -3.51 8.86
C ALA A 58 25.42 -2.53 9.82
N GLY A 59 25.93 -3.05 10.94
CA GLY A 59 26.75 -2.27 11.89
C GLY A 59 25.97 -1.23 12.71
N ALA A 60 24.67 -1.38 12.87
CA ALA A 60 23.86 -0.54 13.74
C ALA A 60 24.08 -0.89 15.21
N THR A 61 23.98 0.12 16.07
CA THR A 61 23.98 -0.07 17.52
C THR A 61 22.60 -0.52 17.96
N VAL A 62 22.54 -1.61 18.71
CA VAL A 62 21.31 -2.14 19.29
C VAL A 62 21.36 -1.93 20.80
N ASN A 63 20.44 -1.14 21.32
CA ASN A 63 20.26 -0.91 22.75
C ASN A 63 18.93 -1.52 23.19
N ILE A 64 18.96 -2.39 24.19
CA ILE A 64 17.75 -2.97 24.78
C ILE A 64 17.53 -2.27 26.12
N PHE A 65 16.40 -1.59 26.26
CA PHE A 65 16.01 -0.89 27.49
C PHE A 65 14.90 -1.65 28.20
N ALA A 66 14.90 -1.58 29.53
CA ALA A 66 13.71 -1.89 30.29
C ALA A 66 12.70 -0.73 30.17
N VAL A 67 11.42 -1.05 30.30
CA VAL A 67 10.38 -0.04 30.50
C VAL A 67 9.91 -0.09 31.95
N ALA A 68 9.91 1.06 32.60
CA ALA A 68 9.48 1.20 33.98
C ALA A 68 7.95 1.08 34.11
N THR A 69 7.46 0.90 35.34
CA THR A 69 6.03 0.71 35.62
C THR A 69 5.15 1.91 35.27
N ASP A 70 5.75 3.08 35.08
CA ASP A 70 5.09 4.30 34.59
C ASP A 70 5.00 4.36 33.05
N GLY A 71 5.45 3.31 32.37
CA GLY A 71 5.42 3.19 30.91
C GLY A 71 6.52 3.97 30.20
N LEU A 72 7.54 4.46 30.92
CA LEU A 72 8.66 5.20 30.37
C LEU A 72 9.91 4.31 30.21
N LYS A 73 10.69 4.59 29.15
CA LYS A 73 11.99 3.97 28.91
C LYS A 73 12.97 4.28 30.05
N THR A 74 13.74 3.30 30.51
CA THR A 74 14.82 3.53 31.47
C THR A 74 16.00 4.31 30.85
N GLY A 75 16.80 4.97 31.69
CA GLY A 75 17.93 5.78 31.23
C GLY A 75 19.13 4.97 30.70
N GLU A 76 19.40 3.79 31.24
CA GLU A 76 20.49 2.91 30.81
C GLU A 76 19.95 1.64 30.15
N PRO A 77 20.62 1.11 29.11
CA PRO A 77 20.25 -0.15 28.49
C PRO A 77 20.57 -1.34 29.41
N ILE A 78 19.70 -2.34 29.41
CA ILE A 78 19.89 -3.62 30.12
C ILE A 78 20.73 -4.62 29.31
N ALA A 79 20.84 -4.41 28.00
CA ALA A 79 21.76 -5.14 27.13
C ALA A 79 22.08 -4.32 25.87
N THR A 80 23.21 -4.60 25.23
CA THR A 80 23.64 -3.95 24.00
C THR A 80 24.19 -4.97 23.01
N ALA A 81 24.02 -4.73 21.70
CA ALA A 81 24.59 -5.52 20.62
C ALA A 81 24.92 -4.64 19.40
N ILE A 82 25.51 -5.25 18.38
CA ILE A 82 25.74 -4.63 17.07
C ILE A 82 25.17 -5.57 16.01
N THR A 83 24.53 -5.03 14.98
CA THR A 83 24.02 -5.84 13.87
C THR A 83 25.14 -6.34 12.96
N ASP A 84 25.03 -7.58 12.49
CA ASP A 84 25.93 -8.16 11.49
C ASP A 84 25.68 -7.60 10.08
N SER A 85 26.42 -8.10 9.07
CA SER A 85 26.26 -7.67 7.67
C SER A 85 24.89 -7.97 7.05
N SER A 86 24.13 -8.87 7.66
CA SER A 86 22.77 -9.24 7.27
C SER A 86 21.71 -8.56 8.14
N GLY A 87 22.12 -7.62 9.01
CA GLY A 87 21.24 -6.88 9.89
C GLY A 87 20.81 -7.65 11.14
N ASN A 88 21.32 -8.86 11.39
CA ASN A 88 20.90 -9.65 12.54
C ASN A 88 21.66 -9.23 13.81
N TYR A 89 20.99 -9.30 14.95
CA TYR A 89 21.60 -9.07 16.26
C TYR A 89 21.19 -10.14 17.26
N THR A 90 22.03 -10.33 18.28
CA THR A 90 21.71 -11.13 19.46
C THR A 90 22.25 -10.46 20.71
N ALA A 91 21.45 -10.43 21.77
CA ALA A 91 21.79 -9.84 23.06
C ALA A 91 21.24 -10.70 24.19
N THR A 92 21.94 -10.75 25.32
CA THR A 92 21.54 -11.55 26.47
C THR A 92 21.13 -10.66 27.62
N VAL A 93 19.92 -10.88 28.13
CA VAL A 93 19.36 -10.19 29.30
C VAL A 93 19.29 -11.18 30.46
N SER A 94 19.69 -10.74 31.65
CA SER A 94 19.64 -11.56 32.87
C SER A 94 18.71 -10.93 33.90
N ASP A 95 17.96 -11.78 34.61
CA ASP A 95 17.15 -11.39 35.77
C ASP A 95 16.11 -10.29 35.48
N PHE A 96 15.52 -10.30 34.28
CA PHE A 96 14.50 -9.33 33.85
C PHE A 96 13.19 -10.00 33.45
N ILE A 97 12.09 -9.45 33.96
CA ILE A 97 10.70 -9.79 33.61
C ILE A 97 9.97 -8.45 33.45
N GLY A 98 9.20 -8.29 32.37
CA GLY A 98 8.52 -7.05 32.03
C GLY A 98 8.75 -6.63 30.59
N VAL A 99 8.31 -5.42 30.26
CA VAL A 99 8.42 -4.85 28.91
C VAL A 99 9.87 -4.43 28.64
N TYR A 100 10.39 -4.83 27.49
CA TYR A 100 11.64 -4.34 26.93
C TYR A 100 11.38 -3.60 25.62
N LEU A 101 12.28 -2.66 25.33
CA LEU A 101 12.29 -1.86 24.11
C LEU A 101 13.64 -2.07 23.43
N VAL A 102 13.63 -2.67 22.25
CA VAL A 102 14.82 -2.71 21.38
C VAL A 102 14.85 -1.41 20.59
N GLU A 103 15.99 -0.72 20.61
CA GLU A 103 16.23 0.53 19.89
C GLU A 103 17.46 0.37 19.00
N ILE A 104 17.31 0.70 17.72
CA ILE A 104 18.36 0.57 16.72
C ILE A 104 18.63 1.93 16.08
N SER A 105 19.91 2.32 16.07
CA SER A 105 20.41 3.56 15.46
C SER A 105 21.78 3.37 14.83
N GLY A 106 22.15 4.27 13.92
CA GLY A 106 23.35 4.16 13.11
C GLY A 106 23.24 3.04 12.07
N GLY A 107 24.38 2.40 11.79
CA GLY A 107 24.48 1.36 10.76
C GLY A 107 24.23 1.88 9.35
N ALA A 108 24.56 1.07 8.35
CA ALA A 108 24.34 1.37 6.95
C ALA A 108 23.35 0.36 6.35
N TYR A 109 22.41 0.85 5.55
CA TYR A 109 21.48 0.02 4.79
C TYR A 109 21.30 0.59 3.38
N ILE A 110 20.88 -0.24 2.44
CA ILE A 110 20.44 0.22 1.12
C ILE A 110 18.94 0.48 1.22
N ASP A 111 18.54 1.72 0.99
CA ASP A 111 17.12 2.09 1.01
C ASP A 111 16.40 1.50 -0.21
N GLU A 112 15.32 0.76 0.03
CA GLU A 112 14.68 -0.09 -0.99
C GLU A 112 13.99 0.72 -2.10
N ALA A 113 13.55 1.94 -1.78
CA ALA A 113 12.91 2.83 -2.75
C ALA A 113 13.94 3.55 -3.64
N THR A 114 15.04 4.03 -3.05
CA THR A 114 16.02 4.86 -3.77
C THR A 114 17.24 4.09 -4.28
N GLY A 115 17.50 2.89 -3.75
CA GLY A 115 18.73 2.13 -4.00
C GLY A 115 19.99 2.78 -3.43
N THR A 116 19.85 3.83 -2.61
CA THR A 116 20.99 4.58 -2.05
C THR A 116 21.34 4.08 -0.66
N THR A 117 22.63 4.15 -0.30
CA THR A 117 23.06 3.83 1.07
C THR A 117 22.65 4.94 2.03
N GLN A 118 21.94 4.56 3.09
CA GLN A 118 21.43 5.43 4.14
C GLN A 118 21.85 4.90 5.52
N THR A 119 21.66 5.72 6.55
CA THR A 119 21.95 5.37 7.95
C THR A 119 20.74 5.69 8.83
N ILE A 120 20.48 4.90 9.87
CA ILE A 120 19.40 5.22 10.81
C ILE A 120 19.87 6.39 11.70
N PRO A 121 19.17 7.54 11.75
CA PRO A 121 19.58 8.67 12.57
C PRO A 121 19.54 8.36 14.07
N GLU A 122 20.49 8.90 14.85
CA GLU A 122 20.51 8.73 16.32
C GLU A 122 19.32 9.42 17.01
N ASP A 123 18.78 10.48 16.43
CA ASP A 123 17.63 11.25 16.95
C ASP A 123 16.27 10.73 16.45
N ALA A 124 16.28 9.69 15.62
CA ALA A 124 15.11 9.00 15.10
C ALA A 124 15.38 7.48 14.96
N PRO A 125 15.64 6.76 16.06
CA PRO A 125 15.90 5.33 16.01
C PRO A 125 14.63 4.55 15.63
N LEU A 126 14.83 3.36 15.06
CA LEU A 126 13.75 2.38 14.88
C LEU A 126 13.66 1.50 16.12
N ARG A 127 12.44 1.21 16.58
CA ARG A 127 12.21 0.45 17.80
C ARG A 127 11.25 -0.72 17.60
N ALA A 128 11.32 -1.66 18.54
CA ALA A 128 10.31 -2.70 18.73
C ALA A 128 10.14 -2.97 20.23
N ALA A 129 8.90 -3.01 20.70
CA ALA A 129 8.57 -3.30 22.09
C ALA A 129 7.91 -4.68 22.22
N SER A 130 8.32 -5.43 23.24
CA SER A 130 7.70 -6.71 23.61
C SER A 130 7.93 -6.98 25.10
N ALA A 131 7.44 -8.10 25.63
CA ALA A 131 7.51 -8.43 27.04
C ALA A 131 8.20 -9.78 27.28
N ILE A 132 8.99 -9.86 28.36
CA ILE A 132 9.49 -11.11 28.92
C ILE A 132 8.57 -11.52 30.05
N GLU A 133 8.01 -12.72 29.95
CA GLU A 133 7.14 -13.30 30.97
C GLU A 133 7.90 -14.32 31.82
N ALA A 134 7.52 -14.48 33.09
CA ALA A 134 8.19 -15.37 34.06
C ALA A 134 8.27 -16.84 33.62
N SER A 135 7.32 -17.28 32.80
CA SER A 135 7.24 -18.64 32.21
C SER A 135 7.47 -18.62 30.69
N GLY A 136 8.09 -17.56 30.17
CA GLY A 136 8.35 -17.38 28.74
C GLY A 136 9.54 -18.22 28.22
N PRO A 137 9.74 -18.24 26.89
CA PRO A 137 10.89 -18.91 26.29
C PRO A 137 12.20 -18.20 26.67
N THR A 138 13.30 -18.96 26.72
CA THR A 138 14.64 -18.41 26.97
C THR A 138 15.26 -17.75 25.73
N THR A 139 14.58 -17.82 24.58
CA THR A 139 14.96 -17.15 23.34
C THR A 139 13.73 -16.46 22.76
N ILE A 140 13.84 -15.16 22.48
CA ILE A 140 12.76 -14.35 21.94
C ILE A 140 13.26 -13.68 20.65
N THR A 141 12.47 -13.81 19.59
CA THR A 141 12.71 -13.10 18.32
C THR A 141 12.03 -11.74 18.35
N THR A 142 12.74 -10.68 18.00
CA THR A 142 12.21 -9.31 17.89
C THR A 142 12.85 -8.61 16.70
N VAL A 143 12.20 -8.69 15.55
CA VAL A 143 12.59 -7.96 14.35
C VAL A 143 12.27 -6.48 14.55
N VAL A 144 13.18 -5.60 14.14
CA VAL A 144 13.00 -4.14 14.19
C VAL A 144 12.85 -3.63 12.77
N THR A 145 11.68 -3.10 12.46
CA THR A 145 11.30 -2.55 11.16
C THR A 145 10.55 -1.22 11.36
N PRO A 146 10.30 -0.43 10.30
CA PRO A 146 9.35 0.67 10.39
C PRO A 146 7.97 0.28 10.92
N LEU A 147 7.47 -0.94 10.64
CA LEU A 147 6.17 -1.38 11.16
C LEU A 147 6.20 -1.67 12.66
N THR A 148 7.27 -2.26 13.19
CA THR A 148 7.39 -2.45 14.65
C THR A 148 7.62 -1.13 15.39
N GLU A 149 8.22 -0.15 14.71
CA GLU A 149 8.34 1.21 15.21
C GLU A 149 6.96 1.89 15.25
N ILE A 150 6.14 1.75 14.22
CA ILE A 150 4.72 2.20 14.23
C ILE A 150 3.98 1.55 15.41
N ALA A 151 4.08 0.24 15.59
CA ALA A 151 3.44 -0.46 16.72
C ALA A 151 3.91 0.04 18.09
N THR A 152 5.21 0.34 18.21
CA THR A 152 5.79 0.95 19.40
C THR A 152 5.22 2.34 19.66
N GLN A 153 5.07 3.16 18.62
CA GLN A 153 4.47 4.50 18.75
C GLN A 153 2.97 4.43 19.07
N VAL A 154 2.22 3.51 18.45
CA VAL A 154 0.80 3.25 18.77
C VAL A 154 0.66 2.90 20.26
N ALA A 155 1.49 1.98 20.76
CA ALA A 155 1.51 1.63 22.18
C ALA A 155 1.89 2.82 23.08
N GLN A 156 2.87 3.62 22.68
CA GLN A 156 3.35 4.78 23.44
C GLN A 156 2.33 5.91 23.53
N GLN A 157 1.50 6.10 22.51
CA GLN A 157 0.46 7.13 22.46
C GLN A 157 -0.79 6.76 23.30
N LYS A 158 -0.95 5.49 23.67
CA LYS A 158 -2.01 5.07 24.61
C LYS A 158 -1.75 5.63 26.01
N THR A 159 -2.83 5.84 26.76
CA THR A 159 -2.75 6.37 28.12
C THR A 159 -1.86 5.45 28.99
N GLY A 160 -0.87 6.04 29.66
CA GLY A 160 0.09 5.30 30.50
C GLY A 160 1.35 4.82 29.78
N GLY A 161 1.55 5.11 28.50
CA GLY A 161 2.80 4.80 27.79
C GLY A 161 3.00 3.30 27.51
N LEU A 162 4.25 2.85 27.50
CA LEU A 162 4.64 1.48 27.12
C LEU A 162 4.39 0.42 28.21
N THR A 163 3.16 0.33 28.72
CA THR A 163 2.75 -0.76 29.62
C THR A 163 2.65 -2.10 28.87
N SER A 164 2.72 -3.25 29.55
CA SER A 164 2.57 -4.56 28.90
C SER A 164 1.26 -4.68 28.12
N SER A 165 0.16 -4.11 28.66
CA SER A 165 -1.14 -4.09 27.98
C SER A 165 -1.10 -3.24 26.71
N ASN A 166 -0.48 -2.06 26.75
CA ASN A 166 -0.42 -1.18 25.60
C ASN A 166 0.52 -1.72 24.52
N VAL A 167 1.64 -2.32 24.90
CA VAL A 167 2.56 -2.99 23.97
C VAL A 167 1.89 -4.17 23.28
N SER A 168 1.20 -5.03 24.04
CA SER A 168 0.42 -6.12 23.45
C SER A 168 -0.65 -5.59 22.51
N ALA A 169 -1.43 -4.57 22.92
CA ALA A 169 -2.48 -3.99 22.10
C ALA A 169 -1.94 -3.34 20.82
N GLY A 170 -0.85 -2.56 20.90
CA GLY A 170 -0.24 -1.92 19.74
C GLY A 170 0.32 -2.93 18.73
N ASN A 171 0.98 -3.99 19.22
CA ASN A 171 1.46 -5.07 18.35
C ASN A 171 0.30 -5.85 17.71
N THR A 172 -0.81 -6.04 18.42
CA THR A 172 -2.03 -6.67 17.86
C THR A 172 -2.71 -5.77 16.84
N GLU A 173 -2.93 -4.48 17.14
CA GLU A 173 -3.57 -3.54 16.22
C GLU A 173 -2.80 -3.45 14.89
N VAL A 174 -1.49 -3.19 14.94
CA VAL A 174 -0.64 -3.12 13.75
C VAL A 174 -0.51 -4.49 13.08
N GLY A 175 -0.40 -5.56 13.87
CA GLY A 175 -0.32 -6.92 13.35
C GLY A 175 -1.56 -7.29 12.53
N THR A 176 -2.75 -7.11 13.11
CA THR A 176 -4.04 -7.41 12.47
C THR A 176 -4.24 -6.58 11.21
N LEU A 177 -3.87 -5.29 11.26
CA LEU A 177 -3.97 -4.37 10.14
C LEU A 177 -3.21 -4.88 8.90
N PHE A 178 -2.02 -5.46 9.07
CA PHE A 178 -1.16 -5.86 7.95
C PHE A 178 -1.16 -7.37 7.66
N PHE A 179 -1.47 -8.22 8.64
CA PHE A 179 -1.41 -9.69 8.52
C PHE A 179 -2.80 -10.36 8.61
N GLY A 180 -3.87 -9.56 8.72
CA GLY A 180 -5.25 -10.02 8.89
C GLY A 180 -5.60 -10.37 10.34
N ASP A 181 -6.90 -10.51 10.63
CA ASP A 181 -7.41 -10.83 11.97
C ASP A 181 -7.14 -12.29 12.36
N ASN A 182 -5.89 -12.56 12.74
CA ASN A 182 -5.42 -13.85 13.21
C ASN A 182 -4.81 -13.71 14.59
N ALA A 183 -4.99 -14.74 15.44
CA ALA A 183 -4.46 -14.74 16.80
C ALA A 183 -2.92 -14.64 16.87
N ASP A 184 -2.22 -14.93 15.78
CA ASP A 184 -0.77 -14.86 15.65
C ASP A 184 -0.27 -13.58 14.95
N ALA A 185 -1.14 -12.64 14.56
CA ALA A 185 -0.75 -11.47 13.78
C ALA A 185 0.31 -10.59 14.47
N ALA A 186 0.19 -10.40 15.79
CA ALA A 186 1.20 -9.70 16.59
C ALA A 186 2.55 -10.44 16.61
N GLN A 187 2.52 -11.77 16.61
CA GLN A 187 3.73 -12.58 16.54
C GLN A 187 4.38 -12.47 15.16
N ARG A 188 3.59 -12.59 14.09
CA ARG A 188 4.05 -12.40 12.70
C ARG A 188 4.69 -11.04 12.50
N LEU A 189 4.13 -9.97 13.05
CA LEU A 189 4.73 -8.63 13.05
C LEU A 189 6.13 -8.60 13.70
N LEU A 190 6.30 -9.25 14.86
CA LEU A 190 7.54 -9.22 15.63
C LEU A 190 8.60 -10.22 15.17
N THR A 191 8.22 -11.27 14.42
CA THR A 191 9.14 -12.36 14.06
C THR A 191 9.44 -12.46 12.56
N THR A 192 8.67 -11.78 11.71
CA THR A 192 8.87 -11.81 10.26
C THR A 192 9.97 -10.85 9.84
N THR A 193 11.07 -11.40 9.31
CA THR A 193 12.10 -10.61 8.62
C THR A 193 11.58 -10.22 7.23
N PRO A 194 11.50 -8.91 6.89
CA PRO A 194 11.11 -8.48 5.55
C PRO A 194 12.02 -9.06 4.47
N ALA A 195 11.44 -9.45 3.34
CA ALA A 195 12.18 -9.81 2.14
C ALA A 195 12.81 -8.54 1.53
N ASP A 196 14.08 -8.62 1.18
CA ASP A 196 14.77 -7.53 0.48
C ASP A 196 14.35 -7.51 -1.00
N LEU A 197 13.41 -6.63 -1.35
CA LEU A 197 12.87 -6.54 -2.71
C LEU A 197 13.89 -6.09 -3.74
N THR A 198 15.05 -5.59 -3.32
CA THR A 198 16.14 -5.24 -4.23
C THR A 198 16.92 -6.45 -4.74
N GLN A 199 16.68 -7.62 -4.15
CA GLN A 199 17.37 -8.87 -4.47
C GLN A 199 16.42 -9.89 -5.10
N GLU A 200 16.95 -10.68 -6.05
CA GLU A 200 16.18 -11.76 -6.69
C GLU A 200 15.70 -12.83 -5.69
N SER A 201 16.40 -13.00 -4.57
CA SER A 201 16.05 -13.97 -3.53
C SER A 201 14.68 -13.72 -2.89
N ALA A 202 14.16 -12.47 -2.96
CA ALA A 202 12.83 -12.13 -2.45
C ALA A 202 11.70 -12.92 -3.12
N ALA A 203 11.89 -13.37 -4.36
CA ALA A 203 10.90 -14.18 -5.09
C ALA A 203 10.53 -15.49 -4.36
N THR A 204 11.47 -16.04 -3.59
CA THR A 204 11.34 -17.33 -2.88
C THR A 204 11.07 -17.19 -1.38
N ALA A 205 11.01 -15.96 -0.87
CA ALA A 205 10.75 -15.70 0.54
C ALA A 205 9.31 -16.09 0.91
N SER A 206 9.07 -16.32 2.21
CA SER A 206 7.73 -16.61 2.72
C SER A 206 6.76 -15.48 2.39
N GLU A 207 5.48 -15.84 2.36
CA GLU A 207 4.39 -14.90 2.07
C GLU A 207 4.46 -13.63 2.94
N ASP A 208 4.69 -13.82 4.25
CA ASP A 208 4.76 -12.74 5.23
C ASP A 208 6.00 -11.89 5.04
N ALA A 209 7.14 -12.52 4.72
CA ALA A 209 8.38 -11.82 4.47
C ALA A 209 8.24 -10.91 3.25
N ARG A 210 7.60 -11.40 2.17
CA ARG A 210 7.34 -10.60 0.97
C ARG A 210 6.38 -9.44 1.23
N LEU A 211 5.29 -9.71 1.95
CA LEU A 211 4.32 -8.68 2.37
C LEU A 211 4.99 -7.57 3.18
N MET A 212 5.75 -7.98 4.21
CA MET A 212 6.49 -7.07 5.06
C MET A 212 7.54 -6.29 4.25
N GLY A 213 8.23 -6.94 3.32
CA GLY A 213 9.19 -6.30 2.41
C GLY A 213 8.56 -5.21 1.55
N MET A 214 7.37 -5.47 1.01
CA MET A 214 6.60 -4.51 0.21
C MET A 214 6.10 -3.33 1.05
N LEU A 215 5.58 -3.57 2.25
CA LEU A 215 5.11 -2.52 3.16
C LEU A 215 6.25 -1.63 3.64
N VAL A 216 7.37 -2.23 4.06
CA VAL A 216 8.56 -1.47 4.46
C VAL A 216 9.09 -0.64 3.29
N SER A 217 9.16 -1.20 2.09
CA SER A 217 9.57 -0.48 0.88
C SER A 217 8.59 0.67 0.52
N ALA A 218 7.29 0.48 0.73
CA ALA A 218 6.31 1.54 0.52
C ALA A 218 6.55 2.70 1.50
N ILE A 219 6.81 2.41 2.78
CA ILE A 219 7.20 3.45 3.76
C ILE A 219 8.50 4.14 3.34
N SER A 220 9.48 3.39 2.82
CA SER A 220 10.71 3.95 2.24
C SER A 220 10.40 4.93 1.11
N GLN A 221 9.46 4.58 0.25
CA GLN A 221 9.06 5.40 -0.90
C GLN A 221 8.34 6.68 -0.45
N ILE A 222 7.46 6.62 0.54
CA ILE A 222 6.85 7.82 1.12
C ILE A 222 7.94 8.71 1.74
N ASN A 223 8.91 8.12 2.43
CA ASN A 223 10.06 8.88 2.95
C ASN A 223 10.90 9.50 1.82
N ALA A 224 11.09 8.82 0.69
CA ALA A 224 11.79 9.38 -0.46
C ALA A 224 11.03 10.58 -1.07
N ASP A 225 9.70 10.53 -1.07
CA ASP A 225 8.83 11.59 -1.58
C ASP A 225 8.75 12.80 -0.61
N THR A 226 8.77 12.56 0.71
CA THR A 226 8.51 13.57 1.75
C THR A 226 9.76 14.06 2.50
N GLY A 227 10.83 13.28 2.50
CA GLY A 227 12.12 13.59 3.12
C GLY A 227 12.21 13.39 4.64
N SER A 228 11.24 12.74 5.29
CA SER A 228 11.31 12.51 6.75
C SER A 228 10.62 11.22 7.22
N LEU A 229 11.40 10.15 7.37
CA LEU A 229 10.93 8.84 7.85
C LEU A 229 10.25 8.94 9.22
N LYS A 230 10.78 9.80 10.09
CA LYS A 230 10.21 10.08 11.41
C LYS A 230 8.77 10.59 11.32
N ASN A 231 8.50 11.52 10.40
CA ASN A 231 7.17 12.09 10.23
C ASN A 231 6.20 11.09 9.59
N VAL A 232 6.67 10.31 8.60
CA VAL A 232 5.87 9.26 7.97
C VAL A 232 5.39 8.25 9.00
N ILE A 233 6.30 7.72 9.81
CA ILE A 233 5.98 6.76 10.88
C ILE A 233 5.04 7.37 11.91
N ALA A 234 5.26 8.62 12.32
CA ALA A 234 4.42 9.29 13.31
C ALA A 234 2.99 9.53 12.79
N SER A 235 2.84 9.86 11.50
CA SER A 235 1.52 10.02 10.86
C SER A 235 0.76 8.70 10.86
N LEU A 236 1.40 7.63 10.39
CA LEU A 236 0.81 6.28 10.36
C LEU A 236 0.39 5.80 11.75
N ALA A 237 1.25 6.00 12.76
CA ALA A 237 0.91 5.63 14.12
C ALA A 237 -0.24 6.46 14.70
N SER A 238 -0.29 7.76 14.37
CA SER A 238 -1.36 8.66 14.82
C SER A 238 -2.72 8.22 14.25
N ASP A 239 -2.78 7.86 12.96
CA ASP A 239 -4.03 7.41 12.34
C ASP A 239 -4.55 6.14 13.01
N ILE A 240 -3.68 5.14 13.23
CA ILE A 240 -4.05 3.88 13.90
C ILE A 240 -4.57 4.12 15.32
N VAL A 241 -4.04 5.10 16.05
CA VAL A 241 -4.49 5.40 17.41
C VAL A 241 -5.92 5.94 17.45
N VAL A 242 -6.40 6.59 16.38
CA VAL A 242 -7.72 7.22 16.34
C VAL A 242 -8.83 6.16 16.34
N ASP A 243 -8.74 5.17 15.45
CA ASP A 243 -9.81 4.20 15.22
C ASP A 243 -9.33 2.78 14.90
N GLY A 244 -8.03 2.49 15.08
CA GLY A 244 -7.41 1.22 14.73
C GLY A 244 -7.14 1.06 13.24
N ASN A 245 -7.25 2.14 12.45
CA ASN A 245 -7.21 2.10 11.00
C ASN A 245 -6.23 3.12 10.40
N LEU A 246 -6.01 3.07 9.08
CA LEU A 246 -5.07 3.99 8.41
C LEU A 246 -5.72 5.23 7.81
N GLY A 247 -7.04 5.24 7.63
CA GLY A 247 -7.75 6.39 7.05
C GLY A 247 -7.12 6.86 5.72
N ASP A 248 -6.79 8.16 5.64
CA ASP A 248 -6.18 8.75 4.45
C ASP A 248 -4.76 8.21 4.18
N SER A 249 -4.01 7.79 5.20
CA SER A 249 -2.66 7.24 5.04
C SER A 249 -2.64 5.89 4.31
N ALA A 250 -3.75 5.16 4.26
CA ALA A 250 -3.84 3.94 3.45
C ALA A 250 -3.72 4.25 1.96
N ALA A 251 -4.30 5.35 1.48
CA ALA A 251 -4.19 5.75 0.08
C ALA A 251 -2.74 6.13 -0.28
N GLU A 252 -2.02 6.79 0.63
CA GLU A 252 -0.62 7.13 0.46
C GLU A 252 0.27 5.87 0.41
N LEU A 253 0.04 4.91 1.30
CA LEU A 253 0.70 3.59 1.27
C LEU A 253 0.39 2.81 -0.02
N ILE A 254 -0.84 2.88 -0.54
CA ILE A 254 -1.20 2.25 -1.83
C ILE A 254 -0.41 2.90 -2.97
N ALA A 255 -0.39 4.23 -3.05
CA ALA A 255 0.34 4.96 -4.08
C ALA A 255 1.84 4.65 -4.04
N ALA A 256 2.41 4.61 -2.83
CA ALA A 256 3.81 4.25 -2.61
C ALA A 256 4.10 2.79 -3.00
N THR A 257 3.20 1.85 -2.68
CA THR A 257 3.32 0.45 -3.10
C THR A 257 3.35 0.31 -4.62
N ASN A 258 2.50 1.06 -5.33
CA ASN A 258 2.49 1.07 -6.80
C ASN A 258 3.82 1.57 -7.38
N LYS A 259 4.40 2.61 -6.77
CA LYS A 259 5.73 3.13 -7.16
C LYS A 259 6.84 2.12 -6.90
N VAL A 260 6.85 1.45 -5.76
CA VAL A 260 7.83 0.40 -5.43
C VAL A 260 7.76 -0.74 -6.43
N VAL A 261 6.54 -1.22 -6.73
CA VAL A 261 6.34 -2.28 -7.72
C VAL A 261 6.85 -1.89 -9.12
N ALA A 262 6.64 -0.63 -9.51
CA ALA A 262 7.11 -0.10 -10.79
C ALA A 262 8.60 0.29 -10.79
N SER A 263 9.27 0.27 -9.63
CA SER A 263 10.66 0.73 -9.50
C SER A 263 11.63 -0.25 -10.17
N PRO A 264 12.65 0.23 -10.90
CA PRO A 264 13.74 -0.62 -11.38
C PRO A 264 14.58 -1.22 -10.25
N THR A 265 14.46 -0.71 -9.02
CA THR A 265 15.10 -1.30 -7.84
C THR A 265 14.37 -2.53 -7.33
N ASN A 266 13.14 -2.81 -7.76
CA ASN A 266 12.41 -4.02 -7.37
C ASN A 266 12.83 -5.20 -8.25
N ASN A 267 13.75 -6.02 -7.73
CA ASN A 267 14.26 -7.20 -8.42
C ASN A 267 13.61 -8.52 -7.95
N SER A 268 12.57 -8.43 -7.12
CA SER A 268 11.83 -9.62 -6.64
C SER A 268 11.03 -10.33 -7.74
N GLY A 269 10.84 -9.69 -8.90
CA GLY A 269 9.90 -10.13 -9.93
C GLY A 269 8.43 -10.00 -9.52
N ASP A 270 8.18 -9.57 -8.29
CA ASP A 270 6.85 -9.35 -7.74
C ASP A 270 6.32 -7.99 -8.18
N THR A 271 5.20 -8.01 -8.89
CA THR A 271 4.54 -6.81 -9.39
C THR A 271 3.05 -6.78 -9.13
N SER A 272 2.58 -7.70 -8.28
CA SER A 272 1.16 -7.78 -7.91
C SER A 272 0.95 -6.90 -6.68
N THR A 273 0.20 -5.81 -6.87
CA THR A 273 -0.16 -4.89 -5.79
C THR A 273 -1.46 -5.29 -5.11
N SER A 274 -2.21 -6.25 -5.67
CA SER A 274 -3.59 -6.57 -5.28
C SER A 274 -3.72 -6.86 -3.79
N ARG A 275 -2.81 -7.64 -3.20
CA ARG A 275 -2.91 -8.04 -1.79
C ARG A 275 -2.66 -6.89 -0.83
N VAL A 276 -1.59 -6.12 -1.06
CA VAL A 276 -1.31 -4.91 -0.27
C VAL A 276 -2.40 -3.87 -0.47
N GLN A 277 -2.89 -3.70 -1.70
CA GLN A 277 -4.02 -2.82 -1.98
C GLN A 277 -5.28 -3.24 -1.25
N ASN A 278 -5.61 -4.54 -1.21
CA ASN A 278 -6.79 -5.02 -0.50
C ASN A 278 -6.66 -4.82 1.01
N ILE A 279 -5.50 -5.15 1.58
CA ILE A 279 -5.20 -4.94 3.01
C ILE A 279 -5.35 -3.45 3.34
N LEU A 280 -4.72 -2.58 2.55
CA LEU A 280 -4.76 -1.13 2.77
C LEU A 280 -6.13 -0.52 2.46
N THR A 281 -6.88 -1.08 1.51
CA THR A 281 -8.25 -0.64 1.20
C THR A 281 -9.21 -1.05 2.31
N ALA A 282 -9.10 -2.26 2.86
CA ALA A 282 -9.81 -2.63 4.09
C ALA A 282 -9.43 -1.69 5.24
N ALA A 283 -8.15 -1.30 5.29
CA ALA A 283 -7.61 -0.34 6.24
C ALA A 283 -8.07 1.12 6.04
N THR A 284 -9.01 1.40 5.12
CA THR A 284 -9.63 2.74 4.96
C THR A 284 -11.01 2.84 5.62
N THR A 285 -11.77 1.75 5.73
CA THR A 285 -13.21 1.82 6.09
C THR A 285 -13.59 1.13 7.39
N GLY A 286 -12.68 0.35 8.01
CA GLY A 286 -12.98 -0.43 9.23
C GLY A 286 -14.04 -1.51 9.02
N VAL A 287 -14.44 -1.75 7.77
CA VAL A 287 -15.34 -2.83 7.36
C VAL A 287 -14.46 -3.97 6.89
N GLU A 288 -14.64 -5.17 7.48
CA GLU A 288 -14.07 -6.40 6.94
C GLU A 288 -14.62 -6.63 5.53
N THR A 289 -14.00 -6.04 4.53
CA THR A 289 -14.14 -6.49 3.16
C THR A 289 -13.32 -7.77 3.04
N PRO A 290 -13.89 -8.85 2.48
CA PRO A 290 -13.09 -9.99 2.10
C PRO A 290 -11.95 -9.48 1.21
N VAL A 291 -10.70 -9.67 1.64
CA VAL A 291 -9.51 -9.36 0.85
C VAL A 291 -9.71 -10.04 -0.51
N ALA A 292 -9.85 -9.27 -1.59
CA ALA A 292 -10.12 -9.79 -2.92
C ALA A 292 -8.87 -10.47 -3.48
N LEU A 293 -8.69 -11.75 -3.13
CA LEU A 293 -7.50 -12.54 -3.47
C LEU A 293 -7.15 -12.41 -4.97
N SER A 294 -5.85 -12.26 -5.28
CA SER A 294 -5.37 -12.11 -6.65
C SER A 294 -5.62 -13.37 -7.50
N SER A 295 -6.04 -13.17 -8.76
CA SER A 295 -6.16 -14.25 -9.76
C SER A 295 -4.88 -14.45 -10.58
N ASP A 296 -3.79 -13.74 -10.27
CA ASP A 296 -2.55 -13.79 -11.05
C ASP A 296 -1.80 -15.12 -10.80
N SER A 297 -1.45 -15.82 -11.89
CA SER A 297 -0.88 -17.17 -11.88
C SER A 297 0.34 -17.32 -12.82
N ILE A 298 1.12 -16.25 -12.97
CA ILE A 298 2.18 -16.16 -13.98
C ILE A 298 3.53 -16.65 -13.45
N ILE A 299 4.29 -17.37 -14.28
CA ILE A 299 5.73 -17.61 -14.06
C ILE A 299 6.53 -16.44 -14.67
N HIS A 300 7.18 -15.67 -13.82
CA HIS A 300 8.03 -14.54 -14.21
C HIS A 300 9.43 -15.00 -14.61
N ARG A 301 9.98 -15.97 -13.88
CA ARG A 301 11.32 -16.52 -14.12
C ARG A 301 11.35 -18.02 -13.88
N PHE A 302 12.13 -18.72 -14.68
CA PHE A 302 12.38 -20.15 -14.55
C PHE A 302 13.84 -20.40 -14.93
N THR A 303 14.66 -20.85 -13.98
CA THR A 303 16.11 -20.94 -14.18
C THR A 303 16.67 -22.22 -13.56
N PHE A 304 17.66 -22.80 -14.21
CA PHE A 304 18.42 -23.94 -13.70
C PHE A 304 19.87 -23.53 -13.47
N ALA A 305 20.25 -23.29 -12.20
CA ALA A 305 21.51 -22.62 -11.83
C ALA A 305 21.69 -21.25 -12.52
N ASP A 306 22.69 -20.47 -12.10
CA ASP A 306 22.88 -19.08 -12.54
C ASP A 306 23.25 -18.92 -14.03
N THR A 307 23.37 -20.01 -14.79
CA THR A 307 23.90 -20.01 -16.16
C THR A 307 22.95 -20.57 -17.22
N LEU A 308 21.83 -21.20 -16.85
CA LEU A 308 20.89 -21.80 -17.80
C LEU A 308 19.53 -21.11 -17.69
N VAL A 309 19.37 -20.02 -18.45
CA VAL A 309 18.13 -19.24 -18.48
C VAL A 309 17.10 -19.96 -19.37
N ALA A 310 15.91 -20.21 -18.84
CA ALA A 310 14.79 -20.72 -19.62
C ALA A 310 14.12 -19.59 -20.40
N THR A 311 13.59 -19.94 -21.57
CA THR A 311 12.72 -19.03 -22.31
C THR A 311 11.28 -19.30 -21.93
N ILE A 312 10.54 -18.25 -21.58
CA ILE A 312 9.16 -18.33 -21.10
C ILE A 312 8.22 -17.77 -22.18
N ASP A 313 7.28 -18.58 -22.65
CA ASP A 313 6.19 -18.19 -23.53
C ASP A 313 4.88 -18.10 -22.76
N ARG A 314 4.44 -16.87 -22.48
CA ARG A 314 3.26 -16.58 -21.65
C ARG A 314 1.93 -16.68 -22.40
N GLU A 315 1.96 -16.79 -23.73
CA GLU A 315 0.73 -16.97 -24.53
C GLU A 315 0.31 -18.45 -24.53
N THR A 316 1.30 -19.34 -24.66
CA THR A 316 1.08 -20.79 -24.69
C THR A 316 1.28 -21.46 -23.33
N MET A 317 1.64 -20.68 -22.29
CA MET A 317 2.04 -21.16 -20.97
C MET A 317 3.13 -22.24 -21.07
N ALA A 318 4.14 -22.00 -21.90
CA ALA A 318 5.23 -22.94 -22.16
C ALA A 318 6.57 -22.38 -21.71
N ILE A 319 7.43 -23.22 -21.15
CA ILE A 319 8.79 -22.87 -20.74
C ILE A 319 9.74 -23.81 -21.48
N SER A 320 10.69 -23.24 -22.22
CA SER A 320 11.65 -24.00 -23.01
C SER A 320 13.06 -23.81 -22.47
N VAL A 321 13.76 -24.92 -22.24
CA VAL A 321 15.15 -24.92 -21.78
C VAL A 321 16.00 -25.69 -22.77
N LEU A 322 17.16 -25.13 -23.13
CA LEU A 322 18.13 -25.77 -24.00
C LEU A 322 19.39 -26.09 -23.21
N GLN A 323 19.75 -27.37 -23.18
CA GLN A 323 21.04 -27.79 -22.65
C GLN A 323 22.10 -27.96 -23.75
N PRO A 324 23.39 -27.77 -23.42
CA PRO A 324 24.50 -28.09 -24.33
C PRO A 324 24.52 -29.54 -24.79
N THR A 325 25.13 -29.81 -25.95
CA THR A 325 25.30 -31.17 -26.47
C THR A 325 26.12 -32.02 -25.49
N GLY A 326 25.63 -33.23 -25.17
CA GLY A 326 26.32 -34.17 -24.28
C GLY A 326 25.95 -34.08 -22.81
N THR A 327 25.00 -33.24 -22.42
CA THR A 327 24.42 -33.21 -21.06
C THR A 327 23.18 -34.12 -20.95
N SER A 328 22.63 -34.27 -19.74
CA SER A 328 21.41 -35.03 -19.47
C SER A 328 20.33 -34.15 -18.85
N ALA A 329 19.11 -34.20 -19.39
CA ALA A 329 17.94 -33.52 -18.83
C ALA A 329 17.55 -34.06 -17.44
N ALA A 330 17.86 -35.34 -17.16
CA ALA A 330 17.63 -35.97 -15.85
C ALA A 330 18.56 -35.44 -14.74
N ALA A 331 19.60 -34.68 -15.09
CA ALA A 331 20.52 -34.08 -14.12
C ALA A 331 20.04 -32.69 -13.62
N LEU A 332 18.96 -32.15 -14.21
CA LEU A 332 18.33 -30.91 -13.76
C LEU A 332 17.30 -31.25 -12.67
N ILE A 333 17.65 -30.97 -11.42
CA ILE A 333 16.72 -31.04 -10.28
C ILE A 333 16.77 -29.69 -9.57
N SER A 334 15.61 -29.17 -9.17
CA SER A 334 15.44 -27.90 -8.44
C SER A 334 15.64 -26.61 -9.27
N PRO A 335 14.69 -26.25 -10.16
CA PRO A 335 14.67 -24.93 -10.77
C PRO A 335 14.38 -23.83 -9.73
N THR A 336 14.95 -22.65 -9.93
CA THR A 336 14.49 -21.43 -9.24
C THR A 336 13.37 -20.81 -10.07
N ILE A 337 12.17 -20.74 -9.48
CA ILE A 337 10.95 -20.25 -10.12
C ILE A 337 10.50 -18.98 -9.40
N SER A 338 10.23 -17.92 -10.17
CA SER A 338 9.55 -16.71 -9.69
C SER A 338 8.13 -16.67 -10.23
N ILE A 339 7.16 -16.42 -9.35
CA ILE A 339 5.72 -16.43 -9.64
C ILE A 339 5.02 -15.19 -9.05
N SER A 340 3.80 -14.93 -9.51
CA SER A 340 2.94 -13.85 -9.02
C SER A 340 2.73 -13.87 -7.50
N LEU A 341 2.54 -12.70 -6.86
CA LEU A 341 2.28 -12.60 -5.41
C LEU A 341 1.00 -13.33 -5.02
N GLY A 342 1.07 -14.06 -3.90
CA GLY A 342 -0.04 -14.88 -3.40
C GLY A 342 -0.24 -16.19 -4.17
N ALA A 343 0.45 -16.38 -5.29
CA ALA A 343 0.40 -17.64 -6.01
C ALA A 343 1.34 -18.70 -5.37
N THR A 344 0.98 -19.96 -5.53
CA THR A 344 1.83 -21.12 -5.22
C THR A 344 2.14 -21.88 -6.49
N VAL A 345 3.25 -22.61 -6.53
CA VAL A 345 3.63 -23.41 -7.69
C VAL A 345 4.09 -24.80 -7.28
N ALA A 346 3.65 -25.82 -8.01
CA ALA A 346 4.07 -27.19 -7.81
C ALA A 346 4.13 -27.95 -9.15
N ALA A 347 5.07 -28.88 -9.28
CA ALA A 347 5.11 -29.81 -10.41
C ALA A 347 4.03 -30.90 -10.23
N ASP A 348 3.34 -31.30 -11.31
CA ASP A 348 2.25 -32.30 -11.22
C ASP A 348 2.76 -33.76 -11.10
N SER A 349 3.99 -34.02 -11.54
CA SER A 349 4.53 -35.39 -11.71
C SER A 349 5.99 -35.54 -11.28
N GLY A 350 6.52 -34.59 -10.50
CA GLY A 350 7.93 -34.54 -10.09
C GLY A 350 8.84 -33.89 -11.13
N GLU A 351 10.13 -33.74 -10.80
CA GLU A 351 11.09 -32.93 -11.58
C GLU A 351 12.00 -33.79 -12.48
N ASP A 352 11.44 -34.73 -13.26
CA ASP A 352 12.18 -35.45 -14.30
C ASP A 352 11.89 -34.85 -15.68
N PHE A 353 12.84 -34.06 -16.18
CA PHE A 353 12.71 -33.36 -17.46
C PHE A 353 13.11 -34.20 -18.69
N THR A 354 13.22 -35.52 -18.58
CA THR A 354 13.34 -36.40 -19.76
C THR A 354 12.07 -36.41 -20.63
N SER A 355 10.94 -35.98 -20.05
CA SER A 355 9.69 -35.65 -20.74
C SER A 355 9.22 -34.25 -20.30
N PRO A 356 8.28 -33.60 -21.00
CA PRO A 356 7.71 -32.34 -20.55
C PRO A 356 7.08 -32.46 -19.15
N VAL A 357 7.36 -31.50 -18.27
CA VAL A 357 6.84 -31.45 -16.89
C VAL A 357 5.87 -30.29 -16.75
N ASN A 358 4.68 -30.55 -16.22
CA ASN A 358 3.70 -29.51 -15.93
C ASN A 358 3.92 -28.90 -14.55
N TYR A 359 3.90 -27.58 -14.48
CA TYR A 359 3.86 -26.80 -13.25
C TYR A 359 2.47 -26.18 -13.12
N ILE A 360 1.79 -26.44 -12.01
CA ILE A 360 0.50 -25.85 -11.67
C ILE A 360 0.78 -24.64 -10.81
N VAL A 361 0.47 -23.45 -11.33
CA VAL A 361 0.49 -22.20 -10.57
C VAL A 361 -0.92 -21.95 -10.07
N THR A 362 -1.11 -22.00 -8.76
CA THR A 362 -2.39 -21.69 -8.11
C THR A 362 -2.32 -20.25 -7.64
N ALA A 363 -3.14 -19.38 -8.23
CA ALA A 363 -3.31 -18.00 -7.79
C ALA A 363 -3.88 -17.94 -6.37
N GLU A 364 -3.83 -16.76 -5.77
CA GLU A 364 -4.28 -16.52 -4.41
C GLU A 364 -5.78 -16.80 -4.23
N ASP A 365 -6.59 -16.51 -5.26
CA ASP A 365 -8.02 -16.81 -5.29
C ASP A 365 -8.36 -18.31 -5.48
N GLY A 366 -7.34 -19.16 -5.59
CA GLY A 366 -7.46 -20.59 -5.81
C GLY A 366 -7.63 -21.00 -7.27
N THR A 367 -7.69 -20.05 -8.21
CA THR A 367 -7.66 -20.39 -9.65
C THR A 367 -6.30 -20.92 -10.05
N THR A 368 -6.25 -21.82 -11.02
CA THR A 368 -5.00 -22.51 -11.40
C THR A 368 -4.67 -22.30 -12.87
N THR A 369 -3.39 -22.15 -13.18
CA THR A 369 -2.86 -22.14 -14.55
C THR A 369 -1.74 -23.16 -14.70
N THR A 370 -1.78 -23.93 -15.78
CA THR A 370 -0.78 -24.98 -16.05
C THR A 370 0.28 -24.47 -17.01
N TRP A 371 1.54 -24.54 -16.58
CA TRP A 371 2.72 -24.21 -17.35
C TRP A 371 3.48 -25.47 -17.77
N THR A 372 3.75 -25.64 -19.06
CA THR A 372 4.47 -26.83 -19.58
C THR A 372 5.96 -26.53 -19.75
N VAL A 373 6.82 -27.15 -18.95
CA VAL A 373 8.28 -27.02 -19.06
C VAL A 373 8.83 -28.14 -19.93
N THR A 374 9.54 -27.77 -21.00
CA THR A 374 10.21 -28.71 -21.91
C THR A 374 11.72 -28.44 -21.91
N VAL A 375 12.50 -29.43 -21.52
CA VAL A 375 13.97 -29.40 -21.65
C VAL A 375 14.36 -30.14 -22.93
N THR A 376 15.22 -29.51 -23.73
CA THR A 376 15.77 -30.09 -24.95
C THR A 376 17.30 -30.07 -24.90
N ILE A 377 17.95 -31.10 -25.46
CA ILE A 377 19.41 -31.16 -25.58
C ILE A 377 19.79 -30.71 -26.99
N ALA A 378 20.76 -29.82 -27.10
CA ALA A 378 21.25 -29.33 -28.38
C ALA A 378 21.80 -30.51 -29.23
N ALA A 379 21.19 -30.76 -30.38
CA ALA A 379 21.66 -31.79 -31.31
C ALA A 379 22.96 -31.38 -32.01
N THR A 380 23.86 -32.35 -32.24
CA THR A 380 25.08 -32.17 -33.04
C THR A 380 24.71 -31.84 -34.48
N ALA A 381 25.29 -30.78 -35.05
CA ALA A 381 25.08 -30.44 -36.45
C ALA A 381 25.71 -31.50 -37.37
N THR A 382 24.92 -32.07 -38.27
CA THR A 382 25.42 -32.83 -39.42
C THR A 382 25.22 -31.99 -40.69
N SER A 383 26.19 -32.03 -41.60
CA SER A 383 26.28 -31.19 -42.80
C SER A 383 25.24 -31.51 -43.90
N SER A 384 24.18 -32.29 -43.62
CA SER A 384 23.22 -32.78 -44.63
C SER A 384 21.75 -32.37 -44.38
N LEU A 385 21.48 -31.38 -43.54
CA LEU A 385 20.10 -31.00 -43.13
C LEU A 385 19.82 -29.51 -43.38
N ALA A 386 18.59 -29.15 -43.76
CA ALA A 386 18.11 -27.77 -43.89
C ALA A 386 17.89 -27.10 -42.51
N ASN A 387 18.99 -26.72 -41.85
CA ASN A 387 18.97 -26.26 -40.46
C ASN A 387 19.58 -24.87 -40.26
N ILE A 388 19.04 -24.17 -39.25
CA ILE A 388 19.72 -23.05 -38.60
C ILE A 388 20.65 -23.61 -37.50
N SER A 389 21.91 -23.18 -37.52
CA SER A 389 22.97 -23.68 -36.63
C SER A 389 23.20 -22.78 -35.41
N ALA A 390 23.14 -21.45 -35.57
CA ALA A 390 23.23 -20.46 -34.49
C ALA A 390 22.53 -19.14 -34.86
N ALA A 391 22.15 -18.37 -33.85
CA ALA A 391 21.90 -16.93 -34.00
C ALA A 391 23.26 -16.21 -33.91
N THR A 392 23.63 -15.44 -34.92
CA THR A 392 24.96 -14.81 -35.04
C THR A 392 24.92 -13.31 -34.82
N ASN A 393 23.73 -12.70 -34.84
CA ASN A 393 23.57 -11.27 -34.62
C ASN A 393 23.69 -10.90 -33.14
N SER A 394 24.50 -9.90 -32.85
CA SER A 394 24.76 -9.43 -31.47
C SER A 394 23.56 -8.81 -30.78
N LEU A 395 22.51 -8.41 -31.52
CA LEU A 395 21.26 -7.90 -30.95
C LEU A 395 20.45 -9.00 -30.25
N ILE A 396 20.66 -10.26 -30.65
CA ILE A 396 20.01 -11.42 -30.04
C ILE A 396 20.85 -11.82 -28.83
N THR A 397 20.39 -11.45 -27.64
CA THR A 397 21.12 -11.65 -26.38
C THR A 397 21.05 -13.10 -25.90
N SER A 398 19.99 -13.82 -26.28
CA SER A 398 19.89 -15.27 -26.11
C SER A 398 19.05 -15.88 -27.21
N ALA A 399 19.36 -17.12 -27.62
CA ALA A 399 18.56 -17.87 -28.57
C ALA A 399 18.63 -19.37 -28.29
N ILE A 400 17.47 -20.00 -28.24
CA ILE A 400 17.29 -21.44 -28.17
C ILE A 400 16.77 -21.92 -29.51
N ILE A 401 17.50 -22.84 -30.14
CA ILE A 401 17.16 -23.41 -31.45
C ILE A 401 16.62 -24.82 -31.27
N ASN A 402 15.29 -25.00 -31.37
CA ASN A 402 14.66 -26.31 -31.36
C ASN A 402 14.61 -26.89 -32.78
N ARG A 403 15.52 -27.82 -33.06
CA ARG A 403 15.64 -28.45 -34.39
C ARG A 403 14.56 -29.46 -34.71
N THR A 404 13.81 -29.95 -33.71
CA THR A 404 12.70 -30.88 -33.93
C THR A 404 11.46 -30.13 -34.39
N THR A 405 11.12 -29.04 -33.68
CA THR A 405 9.93 -28.22 -34.00
C THR A 405 10.20 -27.13 -35.03
N SER A 406 11.47 -26.85 -35.35
CA SER A 406 11.90 -25.73 -36.21
C SER A 406 11.50 -24.37 -35.64
N ILE A 407 11.51 -24.26 -34.31
CA ILE A 407 11.19 -23.02 -33.61
C ILE A 407 12.46 -22.51 -32.94
N ILE A 408 12.76 -21.23 -33.15
CA ILE A 408 13.77 -20.50 -32.41
C ILE A 408 13.04 -19.55 -31.46
N VAL A 409 13.39 -19.61 -30.18
CA VAL A 409 12.91 -18.63 -29.20
C VAL A 409 14.10 -17.93 -28.58
N GLY A 410 14.09 -16.61 -28.54
CA GLY A 410 15.21 -15.83 -28.07
C GLY A 410 14.80 -14.50 -27.47
N SER A 411 15.79 -13.73 -27.06
CA SER A 411 15.60 -12.41 -26.49
C SER A 411 16.48 -11.34 -27.11
N VAL A 412 16.05 -10.10 -26.93
CA VAL A 412 16.76 -8.87 -27.30
C VAL A 412 16.65 -7.87 -26.15
N ALA A 413 17.46 -6.80 -26.21
CA ALA A 413 17.47 -5.77 -25.17
C ALA A 413 16.29 -4.77 -25.31
N SER A 414 15.83 -4.50 -26.54
CA SER A 414 14.82 -3.45 -26.77
C SER A 414 13.90 -3.72 -27.97
N LEU A 415 12.78 -2.98 -28.07
CA LEU A 415 11.92 -2.99 -29.27
C LEU A 415 12.66 -2.45 -30.50
N ALA A 416 13.58 -1.50 -30.33
CA ALA A 416 14.35 -0.94 -31.42
C ALA A 416 15.22 -2.02 -32.09
N ASP A 417 15.78 -2.93 -31.30
CA ASP A 417 16.57 -4.04 -31.83
C ASP A 417 15.74 -4.95 -32.73
N LEU A 418 14.46 -5.20 -32.39
CA LEU A 418 13.56 -5.98 -33.23
C LEU A 418 13.24 -5.27 -34.54
N THR A 419 13.03 -3.95 -34.50
CA THR A 419 12.85 -3.17 -35.73
C THR A 419 14.09 -3.22 -36.61
N THR A 420 15.30 -3.12 -36.03
CA THR A 420 16.55 -3.26 -36.77
C THR A 420 16.71 -4.66 -37.37
N LEU A 421 16.36 -5.72 -36.62
CA LEU A 421 16.37 -7.10 -37.15
C LEU A 421 15.32 -7.30 -38.27
N ASP A 422 14.20 -6.58 -38.23
CA ASP A 422 13.19 -6.58 -39.30
C ASP A 422 13.69 -5.92 -40.59
N GLU A 423 14.57 -4.91 -40.48
CA GLU A 423 15.16 -4.21 -41.62
C GLU A 423 16.32 -4.96 -42.30
N ILE A 424 16.87 -5.99 -41.66
CA ILE A 424 17.94 -6.83 -42.24
C ILE A 424 17.37 -7.67 -43.39
N THR A 425 17.91 -7.42 -44.59
CA THR A 425 17.49 -8.08 -45.83
C THR A 425 18.23 -9.39 -46.10
N ASP A 426 19.46 -9.54 -45.60
CA ASP A 426 20.26 -10.76 -45.71
C ASP A 426 20.13 -11.61 -44.43
N PRO A 427 19.41 -12.75 -44.45
CA PRO A 427 19.20 -13.56 -43.26
C PRO A 427 20.49 -14.18 -42.69
N LEU A 428 21.58 -14.24 -43.47
CA LEU A 428 22.88 -14.73 -43.00
C LEU A 428 23.55 -13.76 -42.01
N GLN A 429 23.09 -12.51 -41.94
CA GLN A 429 23.49 -11.57 -40.88
C GLN A 429 22.77 -11.82 -39.56
N ILE A 430 21.75 -12.69 -39.55
CA ILE A 430 20.96 -13.05 -38.37
C ILE A 430 21.33 -14.45 -37.89
N PHE A 431 21.49 -15.39 -38.82
CA PHE A 431 21.69 -16.80 -38.54
C PHE A 431 22.86 -17.39 -39.32
N SER A 432 23.56 -18.33 -38.69
CA SER A 432 24.33 -19.33 -39.43
C SER A 432 23.44 -20.52 -39.76
N ILE A 433 23.67 -21.14 -40.92
CA ILE A 433 22.94 -22.32 -41.39
C ILE A 433 23.90 -23.47 -41.66
N SER A 434 23.37 -24.63 -42.10
CA SER A 434 24.19 -25.74 -42.57
C SER A 434 25.05 -25.37 -43.78
N ASP A 435 26.21 -26.00 -43.92
CA ASP A 435 27.13 -25.79 -45.05
C ASP A 435 26.41 -25.95 -46.40
N ASP A 436 26.73 -25.06 -47.34
CA ASP A 436 26.17 -25.00 -48.70
C ASP A 436 24.63 -24.89 -48.79
N ALA A 437 23.93 -24.67 -47.66
CA ALA A 437 22.51 -24.37 -47.65
C ALA A 437 22.24 -22.91 -48.03
N THR A 438 21.00 -22.60 -48.38
CA THR A 438 20.51 -21.23 -48.56
C THR A 438 19.42 -20.93 -47.56
N ILE A 439 19.26 -19.66 -47.18
CA ILE A 439 18.20 -19.19 -46.29
C ILE A 439 17.48 -18.02 -46.94
N THR A 440 16.15 -18.04 -46.85
CA THR A 440 15.29 -16.95 -47.32
C THR A 440 14.36 -16.55 -46.20
N ARG A 441 14.12 -15.24 -46.07
CA ARG A 441 13.11 -14.72 -45.14
C ARG A 441 11.75 -14.75 -45.81
N SER A 442 10.74 -15.25 -45.10
CA SER A 442 9.36 -15.19 -45.56
C SER A 442 8.86 -13.75 -45.59
N SER A 443 7.97 -13.43 -46.54
CA SER A 443 7.24 -12.16 -46.56
C SER A 443 6.11 -12.11 -45.53
N THR A 444 5.79 -13.24 -44.89
CA THR A 444 4.79 -13.34 -43.82
C THR A 444 5.47 -13.38 -42.45
N GLY A 445 5.05 -12.49 -41.55
CA GLY A 445 5.59 -12.37 -40.20
C GLY A 445 6.76 -11.39 -40.07
N SER A 446 6.95 -10.85 -38.87
CA SER A 446 8.06 -9.98 -38.49
C SER A 446 8.38 -10.18 -37.01
N PHE A 447 9.60 -9.85 -36.59
CA PHE A 447 9.98 -9.93 -35.19
C PHE A 447 9.12 -9.02 -34.33
N THR A 448 8.83 -7.80 -34.83
CA THR A 448 7.92 -6.84 -34.18
C THR A 448 6.47 -7.32 -34.08
N ALA A 449 6.04 -8.26 -34.94
CA ALA A 449 4.73 -8.88 -34.89
C ALA A 449 4.68 -10.16 -34.02
N GLY A 450 5.79 -10.53 -33.38
CA GLY A 450 5.88 -11.70 -32.50
C GLY A 450 6.52 -12.93 -33.13
N GLU A 451 6.55 -13.02 -34.46
CA GLU A 451 7.10 -14.18 -35.16
C GLU A 451 7.58 -13.81 -36.57
N ALA A 452 8.86 -14.08 -36.84
CA ALA A 452 9.43 -14.04 -38.19
C ALA A 452 9.64 -15.47 -38.72
N ARG A 453 9.43 -15.69 -40.02
CA ARG A 453 9.61 -17.00 -40.65
C ARG A 453 10.76 -17.02 -41.64
N PHE A 454 11.51 -18.12 -41.64
CA PHE A 454 12.66 -18.33 -42.52
C PHE A 454 12.60 -19.71 -43.16
N THR A 455 12.88 -19.82 -44.45
CA THR A 455 12.99 -21.10 -45.15
C THR A 455 14.46 -21.38 -45.42
N VAL A 456 14.96 -22.48 -44.87
CA VAL A 456 16.30 -23.01 -45.17
C VAL A 456 16.14 -24.11 -46.22
N THR A 457 16.92 -24.04 -47.30
CA THR A 457 16.99 -25.08 -48.35
C THR A 457 18.39 -25.69 -48.31
N ALA A 458 18.47 -27.02 -48.15
CA ALA A 458 19.73 -27.75 -48.11
C ALA A 458 20.49 -27.68 -49.45
N ALA A 459 21.76 -28.10 -49.44
CA ALA A 459 22.63 -28.10 -50.61
C ALA A 459 22.10 -28.93 -51.80
N ASP A 460 21.19 -29.89 -51.56
CA ASP A 460 20.52 -30.68 -52.61
C ASP A 460 19.49 -29.89 -53.43
N GLY A 461 19.18 -28.64 -53.01
CA GLY A 461 18.23 -27.74 -53.67
C GLY A 461 16.77 -28.19 -53.60
N THR A 462 16.46 -29.29 -52.91
CA THR A 462 15.11 -29.88 -52.89
C THR A 462 14.56 -30.06 -51.47
N THR A 463 15.42 -30.31 -50.50
CA THR A 463 15.04 -30.44 -49.10
C THR A 463 14.96 -29.05 -48.46
N SER A 464 13.75 -28.60 -48.10
CA SER A 464 13.53 -27.30 -47.45
C SER A 464 12.79 -27.46 -46.13
N LYS A 465 13.08 -26.55 -45.18
CA LYS A 465 12.44 -26.51 -43.86
C LYS A 465 12.11 -25.08 -43.46
N GLU A 466 10.88 -24.85 -43.02
CA GLU A 466 10.46 -23.55 -42.48
C GLU A 466 10.78 -23.47 -40.98
N TRP A 467 11.29 -22.32 -40.56
CA TRP A 467 11.69 -21.98 -39.20
C TRP A 467 10.86 -20.79 -38.71
N ALA A 468 10.20 -20.95 -37.57
CA ALA A 468 9.54 -19.86 -36.87
C ALA A 468 10.48 -19.29 -35.81
N VAL A 469 10.70 -17.98 -35.82
CA VAL A 469 11.60 -17.29 -34.88
C VAL A 469 10.79 -16.28 -34.08
N LYS A 470 10.74 -16.50 -32.77
CA LYS A 470 10.05 -15.64 -31.81
C LYS A 470 11.09 -14.99 -30.90
N LEU A 471 11.22 -13.67 -31.00
CA LEU A 471 12.13 -12.89 -30.15
C LEU A 471 11.31 -12.01 -29.20
N ARG A 472 11.75 -11.90 -27.95
CA ARG A 472 11.12 -11.06 -26.93
C ARG A 472 12.09 -10.04 -26.34
N VAL A 473 11.55 -8.95 -25.83
CA VAL A 473 12.30 -7.96 -25.05
C VAL A 473 12.38 -8.48 -23.61
N ASN A 474 13.59 -8.58 -23.05
CA ASN A 474 13.79 -9.14 -21.71
C ASN A 474 13.20 -8.27 -20.61
N ASP A 475 13.32 -6.95 -20.75
CA ASP A 475 12.91 -6.02 -19.70
C ASP A 475 11.50 -5.47 -19.97
N PRO A 476 10.61 -5.47 -18.96
CA PRO A 476 9.31 -4.80 -19.07
C PRO A 476 9.47 -3.33 -19.47
N GLN A 477 8.61 -2.86 -20.36
CA GLN A 477 8.63 -1.49 -20.87
C GLN A 477 7.52 -0.64 -20.24
N PRO A 478 7.70 0.68 -20.09
CA PRO A 478 6.61 1.54 -19.66
C PRO A 478 5.49 1.58 -20.72
N GLN A 479 4.23 1.70 -20.27
CA GLN A 479 3.12 1.96 -21.18
C GLN A 479 3.22 3.36 -21.80
N PRO A 480 2.58 3.62 -22.96
CA PRO A 480 2.35 4.96 -23.46
C PRO A 480 1.74 5.84 -22.36
N ALA A 481 2.11 7.12 -22.34
CA ALA A 481 1.62 8.08 -21.35
C ALA A 481 0.11 7.94 -21.14
N PHE A 482 -0.32 7.89 -19.88
CA PHE A 482 -1.71 7.70 -19.48
C PHE A 482 -2.13 8.85 -18.59
N SER A 483 -3.31 9.41 -18.84
CA SER A 483 -3.79 10.60 -18.15
C SER A 483 -5.31 10.66 -18.05
N ILE A 484 -5.79 11.34 -17.01
CA ILE A 484 -7.19 11.77 -16.89
C ILE A 484 -7.26 13.20 -17.44
N SER A 485 -7.89 13.39 -18.59
CA SER A 485 -7.86 14.67 -19.31
C SER A 485 -8.79 15.73 -18.72
N ASN A 486 -9.59 15.39 -17.72
CA ASN A 486 -10.45 16.35 -17.02
C ASN A 486 -9.64 17.42 -16.26
N GLY A 487 -8.42 17.10 -15.82
CA GLY A 487 -7.67 17.91 -14.85
C GLY A 487 -8.34 17.92 -13.47
N ASP A 488 -7.84 18.78 -12.57
CA ASP A 488 -8.44 18.94 -11.24
C ASP A 488 -9.87 19.51 -11.34
N LEU A 489 -10.77 18.94 -10.56
CA LEU A 489 -12.20 19.21 -10.61
C LEU A 489 -12.64 20.00 -9.38
N ASN A 490 -13.28 21.15 -9.61
CA ASN A 490 -13.91 21.95 -8.56
C ASN A 490 -15.42 22.01 -8.80
N VAL A 491 -16.19 21.34 -7.94
CA VAL A 491 -17.65 21.15 -8.13
C VAL A 491 -18.42 21.53 -6.88
N ALA A 492 -19.73 21.72 -7.03
CA ALA A 492 -20.64 21.84 -5.88
C ALA A 492 -21.02 20.44 -5.36
N ALA A 493 -21.27 20.30 -4.06
CA ALA A 493 -21.63 19.03 -3.42
C ALA A 493 -22.95 18.41 -3.92
N ASN A 494 -23.78 19.20 -4.63
CA ASN A 494 -25.00 18.75 -5.27
C ASN A 494 -24.88 18.64 -6.81
N ALA A 495 -23.66 18.66 -7.34
CA ALA A 495 -23.43 18.51 -8.76
C ALA A 495 -23.91 17.13 -9.25
N THR A 496 -24.41 17.09 -10.49
CA THR A 496 -24.74 15.82 -11.14
C THR A 496 -23.47 15.00 -11.38
N PRO A 497 -23.57 13.66 -11.51
CA PRO A 497 -22.43 12.80 -11.81
C PRO A 497 -21.65 13.26 -13.06
N LEU A 498 -20.34 13.10 -13.03
CA LEU A 498 -19.40 13.49 -14.09
C LEU A 498 -18.64 12.26 -14.60
N GLN A 499 -18.37 12.21 -15.91
CA GLN A 499 -17.57 11.15 -16.51
C GLN A 499 -16.08 11.53 -16.57
N LEU A 500 -15.21 10.63 -16.11
CA LEU A 500 -13.78 10.72 -16.37
C LEU A 500 -13.46 10.40 -17.83
N THR A 501 -12.62 11.22 -18.43
CA THR A 501 -12.12 11.06 -19.79
C THR A 501 -10.65 10.69 -19.70
N LEU A 502 -10.31 9.53 -20.25
CA LEU A 502 -8.95 8.99 -20.22
C LEU A 502 -8.28 9.17 -21.57
N THR A 503 -6.99 9.49 -21.57
CA THR A 503 -6.16 9.57 -22.77
C THR A 503 -4.90 8.74 -22.59
N GLY A 504 -4.56 7.96 -23.63
CA GLY A 504 -3.34 7.17 -23.70
C GLY A 504 -3.42 5.81 -22.99
N GLY A 505 -2.25 5.21 -22.71
CA GLY A 505 -2.12 3.79 -22.36
C GLY A 505 -2.62 2.84 -23.46
N PHE A 506 -2.48 1.53 -23.25
CA PHE A 506 -3.03 0.55 -24.21
C PHE A 506 -4.54 0.38 -24.00
N LEU A 507 -5.31 0.47 -25.10
CA LEU A 507 -6.77 0.35 -25.08
C LEU A 507 -7.27 -1.04 -24.65
N ALA A 508 -6.45 -2.08 -24.85
CA ALA A 508 -6.81 -3.46 -24.53
C ALA A 508 -6.61 -3.84 -23.06
N ALA A 509 -5.87 -3.03 -22.27
CA ALA A 509 -5.66 -3.32 -20.85
C ALA A 509 -6.90 -2.90 -20.02
N PRO A 510 -7.42 -3.77 -19.13
CA PRO A 510 -8.52 -3.43 -18.25
C PRO A 510 -8.15 -2.22 -17.39
N THR A 511 -9.11 -1.31 -17.24
CA THR A 511 -8.92 -0.06 -16.50
C THR A 511 -9.74 -0.11 -15.22
N THR A 512 -9.11 0.16 -14.10
CA THR A 512 -9.76 0.26 -12.79
C THR A 512 -9.82 1.72 -12.35
N PHE A 513 -10.80 2.03 -11.51
CA PHE A 513 -11.00 3.37 -10.96
C PHE A 513 -11.15 3.28 -9.44
N SER A 514 -10.68 4.30 -8.74
CA SER A 514 -10.85 4.43 -7.29
C SER A 514 -10.95 5.90 -6.87
N SER A 515 -11.50 6.11 -5.68
CA SER A 515 -11.57 7.41 -5.02
C SER A 515 -10.94 7.26 -3.64
N SER A 516 -10.09 8.20 -3.23
CA SER A 516 -9.46 8.18 -1.91
C SER A 516 -10.46 8.45 -0.78
N ASN A 517 -11.60 9.10 -1.07
CA ASN A 517 -12.64 9.40 -0.10
C ASN A 517 -14.04 9.31 -0.74
N SER A 518 -14.77 8.23 -0.38
CA SER A 518 -16.13 7.96 -0.86
C SER A 518 -17.22 8.83 -0.24
N ASP A 519 -16.95 9.50 0.88
CA ASP A 519 -17.88 10.46 1.49
C ASP A 519 -17.89 11.78 0.73
N VAL A 520 -16.84 12.06 -0.06
CA VAL A 520 -16.76 13.21 -0.96
C VAL A 520 -17.25 12.84 -2.36
N ALA A 521 -16.68 11.79 -2.96
CA ALA A 521 -17.15 11.27 -4.24
C ALA A 521 -16.83 9.78 -4.43
N THR A 522 -17.71 9.07 -5.13
CA THR A 522 -17.50 7.68 -5.56
C THR A 522 -17.24 7.63 -7.06
N VAL A 523 -16.53 6.61 -7.55
CA VAL A 523 -16.32 6.36 -8.98
C VAL A 523 -16.61 4.90 -9.29
N ASN A 524 -17.36 4.63 -10.35
CA ASN A 524 -17.71 3.26 -10.75
C ASN A 524 -16.69 2.64 -11.72
N ALA A 525 -16.88 1.36 -12.07
CA ALA A 525 -16.01 0.64 -13.00
C ALA A 525 -15.92 1.24 -14.42
N THR A 526 -16.87 2.11 -14.80
CA THR A 526 -16.85 2.83 -16.09
C THR A 526 -16.22 4.23 -16.00
N GLY A 527 -15.77 4.67 -14.82
CA GLY A 527 -15.22 6.00 -14.61
C GLY A 527 -16.28 7.10 -14.41
N LEU A 528 -17.52 6.73 -14.08
CA LEU A 528 -18.57 7.70 -13.73
C LEU A 528 -18.45 8.07 -12.26
N VAL A 529 -18.24 9.35 -11.99
CA VAL A 529 -18.03 9.94 -10.66
C VAL A 529 -19.35 10.48 -10.12
N THR A 530 -19.72 10.10 -8.91
CA THR A 530 -20.90 10.61 -8.19
C THR A 530 -20.46 11.36 -6.94
N ILE A 531 -20.87 12.61 -6.80
CA ILE A 531 -20.56 13.45 -5.63
C ILE A 531 -21.49 13.07 -4.49
N THR A 532 -20.91 12.77 -3.33
CA THR A 532 -21.63 12.27 -2.14
C THR A 532 -21.61 13.28 -1.00
N GLY A 533 -20.63 14.20 -0.97
CA GLY A 533 -20.50 15.18 0.10
C GLY A 533 -19.53 16.32 -0.20
N VAL A 534 -19.22 17.10 0.84
CA VAL A 534 -18.27 18.22 0.79
C VAL A 534 -16.88 17.74 1.23
N GLY A 535 -15.83 18.27 0.59
CA GLY A 535 -14.45 17.93 0.93
C GLY A 535 -13.58 17.78 -0.32
N THR A 536 -12.44 17.13 -0.16
CA THR A 536 -11.49 16.86 -1.24
C THR A 536 -11.21 15.35 -1.31
N THR A 537 -11.12 14.81 -2.52
CA THR A 537 -10.76 13.41 -2.78
C THR A 537 -9.87 13.33 -4.00
N THR A 538 -8.97 12.35 -4.04
CA THR A 538 -8.17 12.03 -5.22
C THR A 538 -8.87 10.91 -5.99
N LEU A 539 -9.08 11.11 -7.29
CA LEU A 539 -9.62 10.10 -8.18
C LEU A 539 -8.47 9.49 -8.98
N MET A 540 -8.32 8.18 -8.88
CA MET A 540 -7.28 7.43 -9.59
C MET A 540 -7.91 6.54 -10.67
N ALA A 541 -7.30 6.54 -11.85
CA ALA A 541 -7.50 5.54 -12.88
C ALA A 541 -6.21 4.74 -13.03
N SER A 542 -6.31 3.42 -13.20
CA SER A 542 -5.15 2.55 -13.36
C SER A 542 -5.36 1.57 -14.51
N LYS A 543 -4.32 1.37 -15.32
CA LYS A 543 -4.27 0.31 -16.32
C LYS A 543 -3.38 -0.81 -15.82
N ALA A 544 -3.91 -2.02 -15.88
CA ALA A 544 -3.16 -3.22 -15.57
C ALA A 544 -1.99 -3.41 -16.54
N ARG A 545 -1.10 -4.35 -16.19
CA ARG A 545 -0.06 -4.87 -17.06
C ARG A 545 -0.64 -5.28 -18.42
N HIS A 546 0.07 -4.93 -19.50
CA HIS A 546 -0.31 -5.37 -20.85
C HIS A 546 0.74 -6.33 -21.40
N LEU A 547 0.32 -7.53 -21.75
CA LEU A 547 1.17 -8.56 -22.35
C LEU A 547 0.98 -8.54 -23.88
N SER A 548 2.07 -8.28 -24.60
CA SER A 548 2.19 -8.52 -26.04
C SER A 548 3.02 -9.80 -26.28
N PRO A 549 2.89 -10.46 -27.45
CA PRO A 549 3.76 -11.58 -27.83
C PRO A 549 5.26 -11.27 -27.78
N VAL A 550 5.63 -9.98 -27.88
CA VAL A 550 7.01 -9.51 -28.02
C VAL A 550 7.54 -8.88 -26.73
N VAL A 551 6.70 -8.16 -26.01
CA VAL A 551 7.12 -7.33 -24.89
C VAL A 551 6.03 -7.27 -23.83
N GLU A 552 6.46 -7.11 -22.60
CA GLU A 552 5.63 -6.89 -21.43
C GLU A 552 5.61 -5.40 -21.08
N TYR A 553 4.43 -4.82 -20.87
CA TYR A 553 4.29 -3.44 -20.46
C TYR A 553 3.83 -3.32 -19.00
N LEU A 554 4.54 -2.52 -18.22
CA LEU A 554 4.28 -2.26 -16.81
C LEU A 554 2.89 -1.61 -16.59
N PRO A 555 2.24 -1.80 -15.43
CA PRO A 555 1.02 -1.05 -15.10
C PRO A 555 1.31 0.47 -15.06
N ILE A 556 0.27 1.28 -15.29
CA ILE A 556 0.37 2.75 -15.24
C ILE A 556 -0.89 3.33 -14.61
N SER A 557 -0.75 4.39 -13.81
CA SER A 557 -1.87 5.11 -13.20
C SER A 557 -1.84 6.59 -13.53
N ALA A 558 -2.99 7.24 -13.37
CA ALA A 558 -3.17 8.68 -13.46
C ALA A 558 -4.15 9.13 -12.38
N GLU A 559 -3.90 10.31 -11.82
CA GLU A 559 -4.67 10.86 -10.71
C GLU A 559 -5.06 12.31 -10.98
N ILE A 560 -6.21 12.71 -10.45
CA ILE A 560 -6.66 14.11 -10.38
C ILE A 560 -7.27 14.38 -9.00
N THR A 561 -7.25 15.65 -8.59
CA THR A 561 -7.93 16.08 -7.37
C THR A 561 -9.36 16.50 -7.69
N LEU A 562 -10.32 16.07 -6.89
CA LEU A 562 -11.69 16.58 -6.88
C LEU A 562 -11.96 17.29 -5.57
N THR A 563 -12.37 18.56 -5.65
CA THR A 563 -12.86 19.34 -4.51
C THR A 563 -14.34 19.65 -4.68
N ALA A 564 -15.15 19.18 -3.73
CA ALA A 564 -16.57 19.44 -3.64
C ALA A 564 -16.85 20.49 -2.55
N ALA A 565 -17.32 21.67 -2.96
CA ALA A 565 -17.68 22.76 -2.06
C ALA A 565 -19.19 22.79 -1.77
N LYS A 566 -19.58 23.42 -0.66
CA LYS A 566 -21.00 23.66 -0.36
C LYS A 566 -21.68 24.44 -1.49
N ALA A 567 -22.88 24.03 -1.84
CA ALA A 567 -23.69 24.66 -2.88
C ALA A 567 -24.41 25.92 -2.36
N ASN A 568 -24.75 26.82 -3.27
CA ASN A 568 -25.68 27.90 -2.97
C ASN A 568 -27.11 27.35 -2.86
N GLN A 569 -27.90 27.87 -1.92
CA GLN A 569 -29.33 27.55 -1.82
C GLN A 569 -30.14 28.30 -2.88
N SER A 570 -31.30 27.74 -3.24
CA SER A 570 -32.34 28.50 -3.94
C SER A 570 -32.73 29.73 -3.12
N ALA A 571 -32.89 30.88 -3.78
CA ALA A 571 -33.19 32.15 -3.09
C ALA A 571 -34.55 32.08 -2.36
N LEU A 572 -34.58 32.56 -1.12
CA LEU A 572 -35.83 32.74 -0.38
C LEU A 572 -36.64 33.88 -1.01
N THR A 573 -37.94 33.67 -1.21
CA THR A 573 -38.84 34.67 -1.82
C THR A 573 -40.18 34.69 -1.10
N PHE A 574 -40.61 35.86 -0.62
CA PHE A 574 -41.96 36.06 -0.11
C PHE A 574 -42.95 36.28 -1.25
N ALA A 575 -44.19 35.82 -1.09
CA ALA A 575 -45.24 35.97 -2.10
C ALA A 575 -45.55 37.44 -2.43
N GLN A 576 -45.36 38.34 -1.47
CA GLN A 576 -45.56 39.78 -1.63
C GLN A 576 -44.40 40.56 -1.00
N ALA A 577 -43.89 41.58 -1.71
CA ALA A 577 -42.84 42.47 -1.19
C ALA A 577 -43.38 43.52 -0.19
N ASN A 578 -44.67 43.84 -0.27
CA ASN A 578 -45.38 44.75 0.61
C ASN A 578 -46.76 44.20 0.95
N VAL A 579 -47.16 44.25 2.21
CA VAL A 579 -48.47 43.79 2.69
C VAL A 579 -49.11 44.91 3.51
N SER A 580 -50.38 45.23 3.23
CA SER A 580 -51.17 46.18 4.00
C SER A 580 -52.34 45.45 4.66
N SER A 581 -52.57 45.68 5.95
CA SER A 581 -53.66 45.04 6.69
C SER A 581 -54.19 45.94 7.80
N LEU A 582 -55.46 45.75 8.15
CA LEU A 582 -56.06 46.39 9.32
C LEU A 582 -55.63 45.69 10.60
N LEU A 583 -55.42 46.43 11.69
CA LEU A 583 -55.09 45.88 13.00
C LEU A 583 -56.11 44.82 13.45
N SER A 584 -57.39 44.98 13.07
CA SER A 584 -58.48 44.03 13.36
C SER A 584 -58.33 42.66 12.70
N ALA A 585 -57.44 42.50 11.71
CA ALA A 585 -57.15 41.20 11.11
C ALA A 585 -56.43 40.25 12.09
N GLY A 586 -55.77 40.79 13.13
CA GLY A 586 -55.09 40.04 14.19
C GLY A 586 -53.81 39.34 13.74
N THR A 587 -53.91 38.39 12.81
CA THR A 587 -52.76 37.62 12.29
C THR A 587 -52.77 37.51 10.77
N LEU A 588 -51.59 37.40 10.16
CA LEU A 588 -51.42 37.17 8.73
C LEU A 588 -50.27 36.21 8.44
N ILE A 589 -50.27 35.64 7.22
CA ILE A 589 -49.18 34.84 6.68
C ILE A 589 -48.83 35.38 5.30
N ASN A 590 -47.54 35.62 5.06
CA ASN A 590 -46.99 35.86 3.73
C ASN A 590 -46.13 34.65 3.37
N SER A 591 -46.60 33.83 2.43
CA SER A 591 -45.94 32.56 2.10
C SER A 591 -44.50 32.79 1.64
N LEU A 592 -43.57 32.03 2.21
CA LEU A 592 -42.16 32.02 1.84
C LEU A 592 -41.89 30.77 0.98
N THR A 593 -41.26 30.95 -0.18
CA THR A 593 -40.82 29.87 -1.07
C THR A 593 -39.31 29.94 -1.29
N GLY A 594 -38.74 28.89 -1.88
CA GLY A 594 -37.29 28.76 -2.10
C GLY A 594 -36.56 28.09 -0.95
N GLY A 595 -35.27 28.36 -0.81
CA GLY A 595 -34.38 27.62 0.08
C GLY A 595 -34.01 26.24 -0.48
N SER A 596 -32.93 25.67 0.03
CA SER A 596 -32.51 24.30 -0.29
C SER A 596 -31.90 23.64 0.94
N GLY A 597 -31.88 22.32 0.98
CA GLY A 597 -31.35 21.59 2.12
C GLY A 597 -32.18 21.70 3.41
N THR A 598 -31.61 21.25 4.51
CA THR A 598 -32.26 21.01 5.81
C THR A 598 -32.10 22.15 6.81
N GLY A 599 -31.34 23.20 6.47
CA GLY A 599 -31.14 24.36 7.35
C GLY A 599 -32.45 25.01 7.83
N ILE A 600 -32.50 25.44 9.09
CA ILE A 600 -33.71 26.03 9.69
C ILE A 600 -33.96 27.43 9.13
N VAL A 601 -35.24 27.78 8.92
CA VAL A 601 -35.68 29.15 8.60
C VAL A 601 -36.01 29.90 9.88
N ASN A 602 -35.38 31.06 10.07
CA ASN A 602 -35.64 31.98 11.18
C ASN A 602 -36.32 33.25 10.67
N TYR A 603 -37.27 33.76 11.44
CA TYR A 603 -37.97 35.01 11.17
C TYR A 603 -37.65 36.06 12.22
N SER A 604 -37.63 37.33 11.81
CA SER A 604 -37.51 38.47 12.71
C SER A 604 -38.35 39.66 12.22
N SER A 605 -38.76 40.52 13.14
CA SER A 605 -39.45 41.78 12.86
C SER A 605 -38.53 42.93 13.26
N SER A 606 -38.39 43.95 12.40
CA SER A 606 -37.58 45.14 12.73
C SER A 606 -38.22 46.01 13.81
N ASN A 607 -39.53 45.90 14.01
CA ASN A 607 -40.27 46.56 15.07
C ASN A 607 -41.36 45.63 15.65
N THR A 608 -41.06 45.04 16.81
CA THR A 608 -41.95 44.11 17.50
C THR A 608 -43.14 44.77 18.16
N ASP A 609 -43.13 46.10 18.36
CA ASP A 609 -44.28 46.83 18.91
C ASP A 609 -45.39 47.00 17.86
N VAL A 610 -45.04 46.96 16.57
CA VAL A 610 -45.98 47.02 15.44
C VAL A 610 -46.48 45.61 15.08
N ALA A 611 -45.57 44.66 14.88
CA ALA A 611 -45.92 43.27 14.64
C ALA A 611 -44.83 42.30 15.09
N THR A 612 -45.23 41.15 15.63
CA THR A 612 -44.34 40.03 15.99
C THR A 612 -44.48 38.91 14.97
N VAL A 613 -43.43 38.09 14.78
CA VAL A 613 -43.45 36.95 13.86
C VAL A 613 -43.01 35.68 14.58
N ALA A 614 -43.79 34.63 14.43
CA ALA A 614 -43.49 33.31 15.00
C ALA A 614 -42.58 32.49 14.08
N ALA A 615 -42.01 31.40 14.60
CA ALA A 615 -41.10 30.52 13.86
C ALA A 615 -41.74 29.86 12.63
N ASN A 616 -43.07 29.72 12.60
CA ASN A 616 -43.83 29.21 11.45
C ASN A 616 -44.20 30.30 10.42
N GLY A 617 -43.68 31.53 10.58
CA GLY A 617 -43.93 32.65 9.68
C GLY A 617 -45.28 33.35 9.87
N VAL A 618 -46.08 32.96 10.89
CA VAL A 618 -47.30 33.67 11.25
C VAL A 618 -46.94 34.99 11.92
N VAL A 619 -47.51 36.09 11.42
CA VAL A 619 -47.29 37.43 11.94
C VAL A 619 -48.50 37.89 12.74
N THR A 620 -48.30 38.38 13.96
CA THR A 620 -49.33 38.96 14.83
C THR A 620 -49.20 40.48 14.85
N LEU A 621 -50.30 41.17 14.53
CA LEU A 621 -50.38 42.63 14.47
C LEU A 621 -50.74 43.20 15.85
N LEU A 622 -49.97 44.19 16.32
CA LEU A 622 -50.09 44.73 17.67
C LEU A 622 -50.46 46.22 17.71
N ALA A 623 -49.92 47.01 16.77
CA ALA A 623 -50.22 48.44 16.67
C ALA A 623 -50.18 48.93 15.22
N ALA A 624 -50.82 50.07 14.95
CA ALA A 624 -50.70 50.76 13.68
C ALA A 624 -49.25 51.25 13.48
N GLY A 625 -48.72 51.11 12.26
CA GLY A 625 -47.33 51.45 11.95
C GLY A 625 -46.76 50.61 10.82
N THR A 626 -45.46 50.74 10.57
CA THR A 626 -44.74 49.94 9.56
C THR A 626 -43.63 49.14 10.20
N THR A 627 -43.45 47.90 9.74
CA THR A 627 -42.33 47.03 10.15
C THR A 627 -41.88 46.14 9.00
N THR A 628 -40.64 45.67 9.04
CA THR A 628 -40.06 44.75 8.05
C THR A 628 -39.91 43.37 8.67
N ILE A 629 -40.47 42.37 8.01
CA ILE A 629 -40.26 40.97 8.38
C ILE A 629 -39.12 40.41 7.53
N THR A 630 -38.11 39.83 8.19
CA THR A 630 -36.94 39.22 7.56
C THR A 630 -36.94 37.72 7.81
N ALA A 631 -36.72 36.92 6.77
CA ALA A 631 -36.46 35.49 6.86
C ALA A 631 -35.03 35.17 6.43
N THR A 632 -34.33 34.37 7.22
CA THR A 632 -33.00 33.81 6.90
C THR A 632 -33.06 32.30 7.01
N LYS A 633 -32.36 31.58 6.12
CA LYS A 633 -32.19 30.13 6.24
C LYS A 633 -30.74 29.79 6.50
N ALA A 634 -30.50 29.05 7.57
CA ALA A 634 -29.16 28.63 7.99
C ALA A 634 -28.50 27.70 6.94
N ALA A 635 -27.18 27.62 7.00
CA ALA A 635 -26.40 26.63 6.26
C ALA A 635 -26.66 25.21 6.81
N ASP A 636 -26.33 24.19 6.02
CA ASP A 636 -26.30 22.79 6.46
C ASP A 636 -25.03 22.09 5.93
N SER A 637 -25.02 20.75 5.91
CA SER A 637 -23.87 19.96 5.44
C SER A 637 -23.55 20.17 3.96
N LEU A 638 -24.54 20.44 3.11
CA LEU A 638 -24.38 20.53 1.65
C LEU A 638 -24.52 21.96 1.11
N TYR A 639 -25.23 22.84 1.84
CA TYR A 639 -25.56 24.17 1.38
C TYR A 639 -25.02 25.28 2.30
N LEU A 640 -24.57 26.37 1.68
CA LEU A 640 -24.25 27.64 2.37
C LEU A 640 -25.53 28.30 2.90
N ALA A 641 -25.42 29.25 3.83
CA ALA A 641 -26.59 30.00 4.31
C ALA A 641 -27.23 30.81 3.17
N SER A 642 -28.56 30.90 3.16
CA SER A 642 -29.28 31.66 2.13
C SER A 642 -29.21 33.16 2.42
N PRO A 643 -29.09 34.03 1.40
CA PRO A 643 -29.32 35.46 1.55
C PRO A 643 -30.70 35.75 2.18
N PRO A 644 -30.83 36.78 3.04
CA PRO A 644 -32.10 37.11 3.68
C PRO A 644 -33.16 37.54 2.66
N ALA A 645 -34.41 37.13 2.87
CA ALA A 645 -35.57 37.67 2.19
C ALA A 645 -36.32 38.61 3.13
N THR A 646 -36.88 39.69 2.60
CA THR A 646 -37.60 40.69 3.40
C THR A 646 -38.90 41.12 2.73
N TYR A 647 -39.90 41.48 3.53
CA TYR A 647 -41.06 42.25 3.06
C TYR A 647 -41.51 43.26 4.10
N VAL A 648 -42.20 44.31 3.65
CA VAL A 648 -42.72 45.38 4.52
C VAL A 648 -44.20 45.12 4.83
N ILE A 649 -44.58 45.29 6.10
CA ILE A 649 -45.97 45.30 6.56
C ILE A 649 -46.34 46.73 6.97
N THR A 650 -47.49 47.19 6.50
CA THR A 650 -48.15 48.41 6.97
C THR A 650 -49.45 48.02 7.67
N VAL A 651 -49.55 48.34 8.96
CA VAL A 651 -50.74 48.13 9.79
C VAL A 651 -51.49 49.44 9.94
N THR A 652 -52.77 49.45 9.57
CA THR A 652 -53.64 50.63 9.74
C THR A 652 -54.79 50.32 10.70
N VAL A 653 -55.35 51.35 11.31
CA VAL A 653 -56.65 51.27 12.00
C VAL A 653 -57.72 51.81 11.07
N PRO A 654 -58.96 51.27 11.11
CA PRO A 654 -60.04 51.85 10.32
C PRO A 654 -60.20 53.32 10.71
N GLU A 655 -60.33 54.18 9.70
CA GLU A 655 -60.66 55.59 9.89
C GLU A 655 -62.00 55.64 10.65
N PRO A 656 -62.14 56.47 11.71
CA PRO A 656 -63.41 56.57 12.42
C PRO A 656 -64.47 56.97 11.40
N THR A 657 -65.46 56.10 11.16
CA THR A 657 -66.64 56.50 10.40
C THR A 657 -67.23 57.70 11.13
N PRO A 658 -67.35 58.89 10.50
CA PRO A 658 -67.95 60.03 11.17
C PRO A 658 -69.34 59.57 11.63
N GLU A 659 -69.53 59.50 12.96
CA GLU A 659 -70.84 59.25 13.53
C GLU A 659 -71.78 60.26 12.88
N SER A 660 -72.82 59.76 12.22
CA SER A 660 -73.88 60.63 11.74
C SER A 660 -74.43 61.34 12.97
N CYS A 661 -74.06 62.61 13.13
CA CYS A 661 -74.60 63.46 14.16
C CYS A 661 -76.11 63.52 13.94
N VAL A 662 -76.86 62.71 14.68
CA VAL A 662 -78.30 62.86 14.74
C VAL A 662 -78.52 64.12 15.56
N LEU A 663 -78.82 65.21 14.85
CA LEU A 663 -79.34 66.42 15.46
C LEU A 663 -80.61 66.04 16.23
N ASP A 664 -80.52 65.96 17.55
CA ASP A 664 -81.68 66.00 18.43
C ASP A 664 -82.29 67.40 18.32
N THR A 665 -83.44 67.49 17.65
CA THR A 665 -84.19 68.74 17.49
C THR A 665 -84.80 69.25 18.80
N ALA A 666 -84.58 68.59 19.94
CA ALA A 666 -85.07 69.02 21.25
C ALA A 666 -84.11 69.88 22.08
N LYS A 667 -82.86 70.13 21.64
CA LYS A 667 -81.89 70.96 22.39
C LYS A 667 -81.04 71.85 21.48
N TRP A 668 -81.65 72.92 20.99
CA TRP A 668 -80.94 74.02 20.35
C TRP A 668 -80.67 75.12 21.37
N ASP A 669 -79.61 74.97 22.16
CA ASP A 669 -78.82 76.13 22.59
C ASP A 669 -77.43 75.64 23.01
N GLU A 670 -76.45 76.13 22.26
CA GLU A 670 -75.03 76.24 22.61
C GLU A 670 -74.20 74.94 22.64
N CYS A 671 -73.80 74.49 21.46
CA CYS A 671 -72.41 74.08 21.28
C CYS A 671 -71.81 74.86 20.09
N VAL A 672 -70.98 75.84 20.42
CA VAL A 672 -70.05 76.46 19.48
C VAL A 672 -68.83 75.55 19.39
N LEU A 673 -68.62 74.97 18.20
CA LEU A 673 -67.38 75.04 17.43
C LEU A 673 -67.68 74.66 15.97
#